data_AF-A0A317ISQ6-F1
#
_entry.id   AF-A0A317ISQ6-F1
#
_cell.length_a   1.000
_cell.length_b   1.000
_cell.length_c   1.000
_cell.angle_alpha   90.00
_cell.angle_beta   90.00
_cell.angle_gamma   90.00
#
_symmetry.space_group_name_H-M   'P 1'
#
loop_
_entity.id
_entity.type
_entity.pdbx_description
1 polymer ?
#
loop_
_entity_poly.entity_id
_entity_poly.type
_entity_poly.pdbx_seq_one_letter_code
_entity_poly.pdbx_strand_id
1 'polypeptide(L)'
;MGQRLKRAQCLLVSLLWLTSQVLPFGALAHNYSLPLNGHGTNVFGFARTPGVGVITPGLARHQMVLPGFTRHQMAMPGLTNQQMVLPNSLTPAPLQHTKHLMPLTHLLGLPAGNNQPPVAPGSIQTFTTAKYVSPEQLGIKNFSFTKSVDNFGASKLQIKANYFHPNFAGKPFSSLKAGDMVGSPVHLQPTLTGDPQLPSGFDLDLGSRQSFVMANNSHPTVVYIGGYVDGNGYVAGGIPRLIKPGQPVTPAQYVALEQIADTGHQSLVLTAHGIAATGFLTLSPSDVTSLGNLQVPRNVTLNGVGFTPANPLVVTGPSQVYGTLYASGNTANSASVVQTGTLAVGPHGLLSGDASTSPGLSKLVFPSSSLTLNVNGNVLNQGTISSAGKLNINSGGSIVNQSIAGTAGALIKGQTVNLYTGAGNLTNSGSIVATAGDVSIRTAAKADLNVNNAGGLIQASNGAINLRDGGYTGTANMNLKGGDWLSSQLNFNGGTGSVDANLGNVSGVVNATANCAHIGAVTPNLRFGQMNVSGDPTYYNAGGNISLASIPNTNGNDLAVLASGDVTVSGGSINTTQASGAGGNVYIASGVLFVNPTSGSGLPASASTTVTVGPSSSSTGGSIDISGVTGISTQATGSGNAKGGDVFLMAYANGSNGGLINASGVNITSGGVGTGTNGVVYAVGGGVDSANPAIRLGNITTSGGAVGGPLNAGSINIYTAQPTVGGAATTISFRDGSVVGTSGRFTFSPTINANASVSAGNLNTHGNDAGSAQAAGTNGAPINVFAGSAITTGSINTSGGGGGVSVSGNGFNGGNAGAVTLQAGSNLNTGSIRSYGGGGGGAFGSSNKGNGGVGGNGAAVAITTTNGS
;
A
#
# COMPACT_ATOMS: atom_id res chain seq x y z
N MET A 1 -15.86 26.52 16.37
CA MET A 1 -16.96 26.13 15.44
C MET A 1 -16.44 25.46 14.16
N GLY A 2 -15.37 25.97 13.53
CA GLY A 2 -14.76 25.36 12.32
C GLY A 2 -14.08 23.98 12.47
N GLN A 3 -13.97 23.43 13.68
CA GLN A 3 -13.30 22.14 13.96
C GLN A 3 -14.27 20.98 14.25
N ARG A 4 -15.49 21.26 14.72
CA ARG A 4 -16.57 20.24 14.77
C ARG A 4 -17.01 19.81 13.36
N LEU A 5 -16.75 20.64 12.35
CA LEU A 5 -16.96 20.31 10.94
C LEU A 5 -15.97 19.22 10.44
N LYS A 6 -14.75 19.12 10.99
CA LYS A 6 -13.75 18.12 10.54
C LYS A 6 -14.09 16.70 10.98
N ARG A 7 -14.56 16.55 12.24
CA ARG A 7 -15.09 15.28 12.76
C ARG A 7 -16.38 14.85 12.02
N ALA A 8 -17.20 15.83 11.61
CA ALA A 8 -18.35 15.58 10.76
C ALA A 8 -17.95 15.26 9.31
N GLN A 9 -16.87 15.79 8.75
CA GLN A 9 -16.45 15.50 7.37
C GLN A 9 -15.98 14.04 7.17
N CYS A 10 -15.34 13.43 8.18
CA CYS A 10 -15.04 12.01 8.15
C CYS A 10 -16.30 11.12 8.21
N LEU A 11 -17.38 11.60 8.87
CA LEU A 11 -18.61 10.83 9.10
C LEU A 11 -19.73 11.10 8.08
N LEU A 12 -19.82 12.32 7.52
CA LEU A 12 -20.94 12.83 6.71
C LEU A 12 -20.74 12.56 5.21
N VAL A 13 -19.50 12.38 4.74
CA VAL A 13 -19.20 12.05 3.33
C VAL A 13 -19.49 10.57 3.03
N SER A 14 -19.50 9.70 4.05
CA SER A 14 -19.83 8.28 3.92
C SER A 14 -21.34 7.99 3.80
N LEU A 15 -22.21 8.94 4.17
CA LEU A 15 -23.67 8.73 4.17
C LEU A 15 -24.33 9.03 2.81
N LEU A 16 -23.59 9.61 1.85
CA LEU A 16 -24.14 10.04 0.56
C LEU A 16 -24.04 9.01 -0.58
N TRP A 17 -23.64 7.75 -0.31
CA TRP A 17 -23.49 6.69 -1.32
C TRP A 17 -24.58 5.61 -1.30
N LEU A 18 -25.72 5.87 -0.66
CA LEU A 18 -26.97 5.13 -0.89
C LEU A 18 -27.82 5.91 -1.89
N THR A 19 -27.60 5.70 -3.19
CA THR A 19 -28.58 5.76 -4.32
C THR A 19 -27.88 6.10 -5.63
N SER A 20 -27.26 5.10 -6.27
CA SER A 20 -27.12 5.09 -7.73
C SER A 20 -26.53 3.77 -8.22
N GLN A 21 -27.40 2.78 -8.46
CA GLN A 21 -27.18 1.80 -9.52
C GLN A 21 -28.45 1.68 -10.35
N VAL A 22 -28.29 1.86 -11.66
CA VAL A 22 -29.31 1.88 -12.70
C VAL A 22 -29.35 0.50 -13.35
N LEU A 23 -30.54 -0.09 -13.50
CA LEU A 23 -30.97 -0.84 -14.69
C LEU A 23 -32.49 -0.65 -14.91
N PRO A 24 -33.01 -0.75 -16.16
CA PRO A 24 -34.22 -0.05 -16.61
C PRO A 24 -35.47 -0.93 -16.81
N PHE A 25 -36.58 -0.24 -17.12
CA PHE A 25 -37.92 -0.65 -17.60
C PHE A 25 -39.08 -0.78 -16.59
N GLY A 26 -40.16 -0.02 -16.89
CA GLY A 26 -41.53 -0.56 -16.87
C GLY A 26 -42.52 -0.01 -15.83
N ALA A 27 -43.23 1.05 -16.20
CA ALA A 27 -44.52 1.58 -15.71
C ALA A 27 -45.33 0.81 -14.64
N LEU A 28 -45.85 1.54 -13.65
CA LEU A 28 -47.31 1.75 -13.42
C LEU A 28 -47.53 2.66 -12.19
N ALA A 29 -48.30 3.71 -12.39
CA ALA A 29 -48.75 4.64 -11.36
C ALA A 29 -49.91 4.03 -10.56
N HIS A 30 -50.01 4.33 -9.24
CA HIS A 30 -51.27 4.68 -8.60
C HIS A 30 -51.06 5.33 -7.22
N ASN A 31 -51.82 6.41 -7.02
CA ASN A 31 -51.94 7.25 -5.83
C ASN A 31 -52.33 6.48 -4.56
N TYR A 32 -51.90 6.96 -3.39
CA TYR A 32 -52.81 7.27 -2.27
C TYR A 32 -52.19 8.30 -1.32
N SER A 33 -53.07 9.17 -0.82
CA SER A 33 -52.83 10.42 -0.12
C SER A 33 -53.42 10.39 1.30
N LEU A 34 -52.99 11.36 2.14
CA LEU A 34 -53.61 11.89 3.38
C LEU A 34 -53.11 11.31 4.75
N PRO A 35 -53.29 12.02 5.88
CA PRO A 35 -52.50 13.19 6.28
C PRO A 35 -52.13 13.22 7.80
N LEU A 36 -51.34 14.23 8.17
CA LEU A 36 -51.02 14.63 9.55
C LEU A 36 -52.11 15.53 10.17
N ASN A 37 -52.40 15.30 11.46
CA ASN A 37 -53.00 16.20 12.47
C ASN A 37 -52.70 15.54 13.84
N GLY A 38 -52.46 16.18 14.98
CA GLY A 38 -52.49 17.57 15.41
C GLY A 38 -52.58 17.58 16.96
N HIS A 39 -51.88 18.52 17.60
CA HIS A 39 -52.10 19.19 18.90
C HIS A 39 -52.70 18.49 20.14
N GLY A 40 -52.14 18.83 21.32
CA GLY A 40 -52.90 18.80 22.59
C GLY A 40 -52.05 18.94 23.87
N THR A 41 -52.28 19.99 24.63
CA THR A 41 -51.51 20.54 25.77
C THR A 41 -52.07 20.21 27.17
N ASN A 42 -51.23 20.45 28.21
CA ASN A 42 -51.56 20.87 29.61
C ASN A 42 -52.13 19.82 30.61
N VAL A 43 -51.98 19.84 31.96
CA VAL A 43 -51.19 20.52 33.03
C VAL A 43 -51.71 19.91 34.40
N PHE A 44 -50.96 20.05 35.53
CA PHE A 44 -51.27 19.69 36.96
C PHE A 44 -51.26 18.19 37.36
N GLY A 45 -50.81 17.71 38.53
CA GLY A 45 -50.26 18.29 39.76
C GLY A 45 -50.28 17.27 40.93
N PHE A 46 -49.24 17.30 41.79
CA PHE A 46 -49.16 16.89 43.22
C PHE A 46 -49.28 15.43 43.75
N ALA A 47 -48.22 15.03 44.48
CA ALA A 47 -48.17 14.55 45.89
C ALA A 47 -47.95 13.05 46.28
N ARG A 48 -46.88 12.89 47.11
CA ARG A 48 -46.68 12.02 48.31
C ARG A 48 -46.41 10.48 48.20
N THR A 49 -45.13 10.11 48.37
CA THR A 49 -44.46 9.25 49.41
C THR A 49 -45.17 8.04 50.06
N PRO A 50 -44.46 7.11 50.75
CA PRO A 50 -43.44 6.14 50.31
C PRO A 50 -43.76 4.69 50.78
N GLY A 51 -43.14 3.65 50.22
CA GLY A 51 -43.38 2.25 50.62
C GLY A 51 -42.11 1.42 50.74
N VAL A 52 -41.78 1.05 51.98
CA VAL A 52 -40.70 0.14 52.40
C VAL A 52 -41.05 -1.30 52.01
N GLY A 53 -40.07 -2.08 51.56
CA GLY A 53 -40.23 -3.51 51.27
C GLY A 53 -38.91 -4.28 51.23
N VAL A 54 -38.67 -5.03 52.29
CA VAL A 54 -37.54 -5.92 52.60
C VAL A 54 -37.36 -7.03 51.54
N ILE A 55 -36.11 -7.38 51.19
CA ILE A 55 -35.76 -8.57 50.39
C ILE A 55 -34.63 -9.35 51.06
N THR A 56 -34.85 -10.64 51.34
CA THR A 56 -33.98 -11.82 51.15
C THR A 56 -34.61 -13.05 51.84
N PRO A 57 -34.18 -14.30 51.56
CA PRO A 57 -33.93 -14.94 50.27
C PRO A 57 -34.60 -16.33 50.16
N GLY A 58 -34.71 -16.90 48.95
CA GLY A 58 -35.27 -18.25 48.74
C GLY A 58 -34.58 -19.03 47.62
N LEU A 59 -33.86 -20.09 48.00
CA LEU A 59 -33.28 -21.13 47.16
C LEU A 59 -34.34 -21.94 46.42
N ALA A 60 -34.07 -22.32 45.16
CA ALA A 60 -34.51 -23.59 44.60
C ALA A 60 -33.63 -24.03 43.41
N ARG A 61 -33.01 -25.20 43.54
CA ARG A 61 -32.54 -26.04 42.43
C ARG A 61 -33.75 -26.70 41.77
N HIS A 62 -33.72 -26.97 40.46
CA HIS A 62 -33.95 -28.31 39.91
C HIS A 62 -33.64 -28.38 38.40
N GLN A 63 -33.10 -29.53 38.01
CA GLN A 63 -32.71 -29.97 36.68
C GLN A 63 -33.89 -29.98 35.70
N MET A 64 -33.61 -29.80 34.41
CA MET A 64 -34.55 -30.20 33.35
C MET A 64 -33.84 -30.94 32.22
N VAL A 65 -34.52 -32.04 31.87
CA VAL A 65 -34.25 -33.18 31.00
C VAL A 65 -34.18 -32.81 29.51
N LEU A 66 -33.25 -33.42 28.76
CA LEU A 66 -33.25 -33.49 27.29
C LEU A 66 -34.21 -34.59 26.81
N PRO A 67 -34.93 -34.38 25.70
CA PRO A 67 -35.39 -35.47 24.84
C PRO A 67 -34.69 -35.44 23.48
N GLY A 68 -34.22 -36.60 23.03
CA GLY A 68 -33.88 -36.85 21.62
C GLY A 68 -35.08 -37.36 20.84
N PHE A 69 -35.03 -37.28 19.50
CA PHE A 69 -35.67 -38.23 18.60
C PHE A 69 -34.96 -38.28 17.23
N THR A 70 -35.17 -39.43 16.61
CA THR A 70 -34.57 -40.18 15.49
C THR A 70 -34.52 -39.59 14.07
N ARG A 71 -33.46 -40.05 13.36
CA ARG A 71 -33.34 -40.57 11.97
C ARG A 71 -34.44 -40.27 10.93
N HIS A 72 -34.00 -39.80 9.76
CA HIS A 72 -34.47 -40.25 8.45
C HIS A 72 -33.31 -40.46 7.47
N GLN A 73 -33.37 -41.57 6.72
CA GLN A 73 -32.55 -41.91 5.57
C GLN A 73 -33.02 -41.14 4.33
N MET A 74 -32.11 -40.78 3.43
CA MET A 74 -32.35 -40.77 1.98
C MET A 74 -31.03 -41.01 1.23
N ALA A 75 -31.14 -41.76 0.14
CA ALA A 75 -30.05 -42.42 -0.58
C ALA A 75 -29.70 -41.74 -1.92
N MET A 76 -28.60 -42.23 -2.51
CA MET A 76 -28.15 -42.20 -3.93
C MET A 76 -27.17 -41.08 -4.36
N PRO A 77 -26.37 -41.25 -5.45
CA PRO A 77 -25.41 -42.34 -5.69
C PRO A 77 -24.07 -41.88 -6.35
N GLY A 78 -23.03 -42.73 -6.26
CA GLY A 78 -22.07 -43.02 -7.34
C GLY A 78 -21.04 -41.97 -7.78
N LEU A 79 -19.76 -42.22 -7.51
CA LEU A 79 -18.71 -42.30 -8.55
C LEU A 79 -17.45 -42.97 -7.96
N THR A 80 -17.17 -44.15 -8.50
CA THR A 80 -15.95 -44.94 -8.35
C THR A 80 -14.78 -44.28 -9.09
N ASN A 81 -13.58 -44.31 -8.51
CA ASN A 81 -12.44 -44.96 -9.15
C ASN A 81 -11.30 -45.27 -8.16
N GLN A 82 -10.85 -46.51 -8.25
CA GLN A 82 -9.75 -47.21 -7.56
C GLN A 82 -8.42 -46.46 -7.78
N GLN A 83 -7.59 -46.22 -6.78
CA GLN A 83 -6.71 -47.14 -6.05
C GLN A 83 -5.69 -47.87 -6.94
N MET A 84 -4.43 -47.44 -6.84
CA MET A 84 -3.28 -48.33 -7.03
C MET A 84 -2.20 -47.94 -6.01
N VAL A 85 -2.11 -48.74 -4.96
CA VAL A 85 -1.00 -48.77 -4.00
C VAL A 85 -0.51 -50.21 -4.00
N LEU A 86 0.76 -50.42 -4.34
CA LEU A 86 1.54 -51.57 -3.90
C LEU A 86 3.02 -51.14 -3.67
N PRO A 87 3.78 -51.84 -2.80
CA PRO A 87 4.88 -51.30 -2.02
C PRO A 87 6.26 -51.94 -2.32
N ASN A 88 7.25 -51.59 -1.49
CA ASN A 88 8.61 -52.14 -1.29
C ASN A 88 9.72 -51.49 -2.14
N SER A 89 10.58 -50.66 -1.55
CA SER A 89 11.74 -50.95 -0.68
C SER A 89 12.97 -51.40 -1.48
N LEU A 90 14.03 -50.57 -1.43
CA LEU A 90 15.44 -50.99 -1.38
C LEU A 90 16.30 -49.77 -1.00
N THR A 91 17.26 -50.06 -0.15
CA THR A 91 18.22 -49.21 0.57
C THR A 91 19.26 -48.56 -0.35
N PRO A 92 20.01 -47.56 0.15
CA PRO A 92 21.41 -47.42 -0.26
C PRO A 92 22.35 -47.45 0.96
N ALA A 93 23.34 -48.34 0.89
CA ALA A 93 24.52 -48.35 1.73
C ALA A 93 25.61 -47.41 1.14
N PRO A 94 26.59 -46.96 1.94
CA PRO A 94 27.48 -45.85 1.62
C PRO A 94 28.81 -46.31 1.00
N LEU A 95 29.41 -45.48 0.14
CA LEU A 95 30.79 -45.65 -0.30
C LEU A 95 31.51 -44.30 -0.31
N GLN A 96 32.54 -44.21 0.55
CA GLN A 96 33.61 -43.24 0.44
C GLN A 96 34.58 -43.64 -0.68
N HIS A 97 35.14 -42.66 -1.39
CA HIS A 97 36.59 -42.48 -1.51
C HIS A 97 36.95 -41.20 -2.27
N THR A 98 37.85 -40.44 -1.65
CA THR A 98 38.74 -39.39 -2.15
C THR A 98 39.30 -39.59 -3.58
N LYS A 99 39.40 -38.49 -4.36
CA LYS A 99 40.70 -37.89 -4.78
C LYS A 99 40.53 -36.62 -5.63
N HIS A 100 41.30 -35.61 -5.23
CA HIS A 100 41.62 -34.38 -5.93
C HIS A 100 42.18 -34.62 -7.34
N LEU A 101 41.81 -33.75 -8.29
CA LEU A 101 42.62 -33.44 -9.47
C LEU A 101 42.46 -31.94 -9.81
N MET A 102 43.57 -31.22 -9.66
CA MET A 102 43.79 -29.85 -10.13
C MET A 102 44.08 -29.85 -11.64
N PRO A 103 43.91 -28.70 -12.33
CA PRO A 103 44.18 -28.57 -13.76
C PRO A 103 45.68 -28.36 -14.05
N LEU A 104 46.08 -28.95 -15.18
CA LEU A 104 47.40 -28.95 -15.78
C LEU A 104 47.74 -27.57 -16.38
N THR A 105 48.82 -26.96 -15.91
CA THR A 105 49.51 -25.84 -16.57
C THR A 105 50.95 -26.26 -16.88
N HIS A 106 51.37 -26.05 -18.12
CA HIS A 106 52.73 -26.19 -18.66
C HIS A 106 52.75 -25.19 -19.84
N LEU A 107 53.79 -24.42 -20.18
CA LEU A 107 55.20 -24.45 -19.80
C LEU A 107 55.96 -23.27 -20.49
N LEU A 108 56.98 -22.73 -19.79
CA LEU A 108 58.17 -21.90 -20.21
C LEU A 108 57.93 -20.42 -20.60
N GLY A 109 58.70 -19.43 -20.13
CA GLY A 109 59.87 -19.38 -19.25
C GLY A 109 60.63 -18.04 -19.45
N LEU A 110 60.93 -17.29 -18.40
CA LEU A 110 61.85 -16.13 -18.42
C LEU A 110 62.61 -16.03 -17.08
N PRO A 111 63.92 -15.70 -17.08
CA PRO A 111 64.74 -15.61 -15.87
C PRO A 111 64.72 -14.20 -15.24
N ALA A 112 65.00 -14.18 -13.93
CA ALA A 112 65.02 -13.01 -13.06
C ALA A 112 66.34 -12.20 -13.11
N GLY A 113 66.26 -10.91 -12.80
CA GLY A 113 67.41 -10.06 -12.50
C GLY A 113 67.03 -8.60 -12.20
N ASN A 114 67.07 -8.22 -10.91
CA ASN A 114 66.71 -6.92 -10.32
C ASN A 114 67.67 -5.76 -10.69
N ASN A 115 67.15 -4.51 -10.73
CA ASN A 115 67.72 -3.30 -10.08
C ASN A 115 66.90 -1.99 -10.33
N GLN A 116 66.25 -1.47 -9.26
CA GLN A 116 65.93 -0.05 -8.86
C GLN A 116 65.25 0.99 -9.84
N PRO A 117 64.67 2.14 -9.35
CA PRO A 117 63.56 2.34 -8.40
C PRO A 117 62.52 3.40 -8.96
N PRO A 118 61.63 4.04 -8.17
CA PRO A 118 60.18 4.14 -8.44
C PRO A 118 59.71 5.31 -9.33
N VAL A 119 58.71 5.06 -10.19
CA VAL A 119 57.90 6.12 -10.83
C VAL A 119 56.43 5.67 -10.86
N ALA A 120 55.54 6.43 -10.23
CA ALA A 120 54.09 6.24 -10.32
C ALA A 120 53.61 6.49 -11.77
N PRO A 121 52.64 5.72 -12.30
CA PRO A 121 51.32 6.33 -12.51
C PRO A 121 50.12 5.36 -12.59
N GLY A 122 48.95 5.92 -12.26
CA GLY A 122 47.77 6.00 -13.12
C GLY A 122 47.30 4.75 -13.88
N SER A 123 46.16 4.22 -13.40
CA SER A 123 45.16 3.39 -14.09
C SER A 123 45.40 3.06 -15.58
N ILE A 124 45.78 1.81 -15.84
CA ILE A 124 45.55 1.13 -17.13
C ILE A 124 44.08 0.68 -17.11
N GLN A 125 43.24 1.27 -17.98
CA GLN A 125 41.93 0.72 -18.29
C GLN A 125 42.10 -0.39 -19.33
N THR A 126 41.75 -1.60 -18.93
CA THR A 126 41.62 -2.78 -19.80
C THR A 126 40.41 -2.55 -20.72
N PHE A 127 40.63 -2.40 -22.03
CA PHE A 127 39.55 -2.39 -23.02
C PHE A 127 39.07 -3.82 -23.26
N THR A 128 37.88 -4.15 -22.74
CA THR A 128 37.16 -5.38 -23.03
C THR A 128 36.50 -5.29 -24.41
N THR A 129 36.86 -6.22 -25.30
CA THR A 129 36.14 -6.67 -26.52
C THR A 129 35.25 -5.65 -27.24
N ALA A 130 35.85 -4.86 -28.15
CA ALA A 130 35.12 -4.20 -29.22
C ALA A 130 34.58 -5.25 -30.21
N LYS A 131 33.26 -5.25 -30.38
CA LYS A 131 32.52 -6.00 -31.40
C LYS A 131 33.02 -5.55 -32.78
N TYR A 132 33.42 -6.49 -33.65
CA TYR A 132 33.80 -6.18 -35.03
C TYR A 132 32.63 -5.49 -35.75
N VAL A 133 32.81 -4.21 -36.06
CA VAL A 133 31.99 -3.44 -37.01
C VAL A 133 32.60 -3.69 -38.38
N SER A 134 31.83 -4.18 -39.35
CA SER A 134 32.36 -4.42 -40.69
C SER A 134 32.73 -3.09 -41.37
N PRO A 135 33.76 -3.06 -42.25
CA PRO A 135 34.18 -1.84 -42.96
C PRO A 135 33.07 -1.11 -43.72
N GLU A 136 32.00 -1.83 -44.08
CA GLU A 136 30.82 -1.31 -44.78
C GLU A 136 29.97 -0.38 -43.90
N GLN A 137 29.97 -0.53 -42.58
CA GLN A 137 29.22 0.35 -41.66
C GLN A 137 29.90 1.70 -41.41
N LEU A 138 31.15 1.90 -41.87
CA LEU A 138 31.93 3.13 -41.69
C LEU A 138 32.18 3.89 -43.00
N GLY A 139 31.74 3.38 -44.16
CA GLY A 139 31.90 4.06 -45.44
C GLY A 139 33.36 4.24 -45.90
N ILE A 140 34.28 3.37 -45.44
CA ILE A 140 35.72 3.44 -45.75
C ILE A 140 36.06 2.44 -46.86
N LYS A 141 36.62 2.92 -47.97
CA LYS A 141 36.86 2.07 -49.16
C LYS A 141 38.17 1.28 -49.12
N ASN A 142 39.23 1.78 -48.48
CA ASN A 142 40.53 1.11 -48.36
C ASN A 142 41.33 1.66 -47.16
N PHE A 143 42.07 0.79 -46.47
CA PHE A 143 43.15 1.18 -45.57
C PHE A 143 44.49 1.11 -46.32
N SER A 144 45.27 2.17 -46.29
CA SER A 144 46.69 2.11 -46.66
C SER A 144 47.54 2.46 -45.45
N PHE A 145 48.49 1.57 -45.14
CA PHE A 145 49.48 1.77 -44.08
C PHE A 145 50.79 2.18 -44.76
N THR A 146 51.28 3.37 -44.43
CA THR A 146 52.63 3.78 -44.82
C THR A 146 53.45 3.96 -43.56
N LYS A 147 54.46 3.11 -43.40
CA LYS A 147 55.46 3.23 -42.34
C LYS A 147 56.58 4.12 -42.87
N SER A 148 56.70 5.35 -42.37
CA SER A 148 57.88 6.18 -42.60
C SER A 148 58.69 6.24 -41.31
N VAL A 149 59.98 5.95 -41.42
CA VAL A 149 60.95 6.15 -40.34
C VAL A 149 61.52 7.54 -40.52
N ASP A 150 61.37 8.43 -39.54
CA ASP A 150 62.08 9.70 -39.56
C ASP A 150 63.55 9.52 -39.15
N ASN A 151 64.41 10.50 -39.46
CA ASN A 151 65.88 10.43 -39.29
C ASN A 151 66.38 10.24 -37.84
N PHE A 152 65.47 10.00 -36.89
CA PHE A 152 65.76 9.70 -35.49
C PHE A 152 65.24 8.32 -35.03
N GLY A 153 64.84 7.45 -35.96
CA GLY A 153 64.50 6.05 -35.67
C GLY A 153 63.10 5.82 -35.09
N ALA A 154 62.25 6.85 -34.99
CA ALA A 154 60.86 6.67 -34.58
C ALA A 154 60.00 6.22 -35.77
N SER A 155 59.37 5.05 -35.64
CA SER A 155 58.41 4.57 -36.63
C SER A 155 57.09 5.34 -36.50
N LYS A 156 56.76 6.21 -37.46
CA LYS A 156 55.40 6.78 -37.54
C LYS A 156 54.56 5.94 -38.50
N LEU A 157 53.52 5.32 -37.97
CA LEU A 157 52.50 4.64 -38.75
C LEU A 157 51.48 5.68 -39.21
N GLN A 158 51.50 6.05 -40.49
CA GLN A 158 50.45 6.89 -41.07
C GLN A 158 49.35 6.01 -41.64
N ILE A 159 48.12 6.24 -41.18
CA ILE A 159 46.90 5.59 -41.67
C ILE A 159 46.15 6.60 -42.54
N LYS A 160 45.99 6.30 -43.82
CA LYS A 160 45.11 7.06 -44.73
C LYS A 160 43.83 6.26 -45.00
N ALA A 161 42.68 6.88 -44.72
CA ALA A 161 41.35 6.38 -45.07
C ALA A 161 40.69 7.35 -46.06
N ASN A 162 40.10 6.81 -47.14
CA ASN A 162 39.34 7.60 -48.12
C ASN A 162 37.83 7.44 -47.85
N TYR A 163 37.12 8.56 -47.71
CA TYR A 163 35.69 8.63 -47.34
C TYR A 163 34.78 9.00 -48.53
N PHE A 164 33.51 8.61 -48.47
CA PHE A 164 32.49 8.84 -49.52
C PHE A 164 31.88 10.26 -49.58
N HIS A 165 32.17 11.16 -48.62
CA HIS A 165 31.44 12.44 -48.52
C HIS A 165 32.35 13.67 -48.71
N PRO A 166 31.99 14.64 -49.57
CA PRO A 166 32.83 15.81 -49.88
C PRO A 166 33.12 16.72 -48.67
N ASN A 167 32.32 16.64 -47.61
CA ASN A 167 32.51 17.44 -46.39
C ASN A 167 33.69 16.99 -45.50
N PHE A 168 34.32 15.84 -45.76
CA PHE A 168 35.43 15.30 -44.95
C PHE A 168 36.77 15.20 -45.70
N ALA A 169 36.83 15.69 -46.94
CA ALA A 169 38.08 15.74 -47.68
C ALA A 169 39.03 16.79 -47.07
N GLY A 170 40.18 16.33 -46.53
CA GLY A 170 41.30 17.22 -46.15
C GLY A 170 41.47 17.55 -44.66
N LYS A 171 40.67 17.00 -43.74
CA LYS A 171 40.85 17.22 -42.28
C LYS A 171 41.60 16.07 -41.60
N PRO A 172 42.58 16.34 -40.71
CA PRO A 172 43.28 15.30 -39.95
C PRO A 172 42.39 14.72 -38.84
N PHE A 173 42.53 13.41 -38.58
CA PHE A 173 41.70 12.65 -37.63
C PHE A 173 41.68 13.24 -36.20
N SER A 174 42.77 13.92 -35.82
CA SER A 174 42.92 14.58 -34.52
C SER A 174 42.07 15.85 -34.35
N SER A 175 41.45 16.35 -35.42
CA SER A 175 40.63 17.58 -35.40
C SER A 175 39.12 17.32 -35.27
N LEU A 176 38.69 16.06 -35.21
CA LEU A 176 37.29 15.67 -35.07
C LEU A 176 36.90 15.61 -33.59
N LYS A 177 35.90 16.40 -33.17
CA LYS A 177 35.32 16.28 -31.82
C LYS A 177 34.32 15.13 -31.77
N ALA A 178 34.02 14.60 -30.59
CA ALA A 178 33.02 13.52 -30.42
C ALA A 178 31.63 13.86 -30.98
N GLY A 179 31.29 15.15 -31.13
CA GLY A 179 30.07 15.62 -31.80
C GLY A 179 30.15 15.64 -33.34
N ASP A 180 31.35 15.68 -33.93
CA ASP A 180 31.55 15.70 -35.39
C ASP A 180 31.43 14.29 -36.01
N MET A 181 31.56 13.24 -35.19
CA MET A 181 31.39 11.83 -35.57
C MET A 181 29.93 11.34 -35.44
N VAL A 182 29.04 12.18 -34.91
CA VAL A 182 27.59 11.96 -34.94
C VAL A 182 27.01 12.90 -35.98
N GLY A 183 27.44 12.73 -37.23
CA GLY A 183 26.53 13.07 -38.31
C GLY A 183 25.27 12.25 -38.06
N SER A 184 24.10 12.90 -38.01
CA SER A 184 22.82 12.19 -38.08
C SER A 184 23.01 11.04 -39.04
N PRO A 185 22.74 9.78 -38.66
CA PRO A 185 22.63 8.77 -39.67
C PRO A 185 21.52 9.30 -40.58
N VAL A 186 21.92 9.82 -41.73
CA VAL A 186 21.06 9.78 -42.91
C VAL A 186 21.02 8.30 -43.21
N HIS A 187 20.26 7.58 -42.40
CA HIS A 187 19.49 6.50 -42.91
C HIS A 187 18.76 7.16 -44.08
N LEU A 188 19.13 6.80 -45.31
CA LEU A 188 18.19 6.90 -46.42
C LEU A 188 16.87 6.50 -45.79
N GLN A 189 15.91 7.43 -45.75
CA GLN A 189 14.58 7.19 -45.25
C GLN A 189 14.18 5.88 -45.91
N PRO A 190 14.19 4.74 -45.18
CA PRO A 190 13.94 3.50 -45.84
C PRO A 190 12.51 3.68 -46.29
N THR A 191 12.26 3.57 -47.59
CA THR A 191 10.92 3.26 -48.08
C THR A 191 10.59 1.96 -47.36
N LEU A 192 9.90 2.07 -46.23
CA LEU A 192 9.51 0.93 -45.43
C LEU A 192 8.56 0.17 -46.34
N THR A 193 8.95 -1.04 -46.71
CA THR A 193 8.15 -1.86 -47.61
C THR A 193 6.78 -2.13 -46.97
N GLY A 194 5.70 -1.58 -47.55
CA GLY A 194 4.33 -2.07 -47.36
C GLY A 194 3.36 -1.07 -46.72
N ASP A 195 3.38 0.21 -47.13
CA ASP A 195 2.66 1.30 -46.48
C ASP A 195 1.33 1.58 -47.24
N PRO A 196 0.18 1.02 -46.83
CA PRO A 196 -1.09 1.25 -47.53
C PRO A 196 -1.63 2.65 -47.26
N GLN A 197 -2.14 3.34 -48.28
CA GLN A 197 -2.77 4.64 -48.10
C GLN A 197 -4.23 4.44 -47.65
N LEU A 198 -4.47 4.68 -46.36
CA LEU A 198 -5.79 4.47 -45.76
C LEU A 198 -6.59 5.78 -45.73
N PRO A 199 -7.87 5.77 -46.14
CA PRO A 199 -8.75 6.93 -46.01
C PRO A 199 -8.86 7.42 -44.56
N SER A 200 -9.07 8.71 -44.36
CA SER A 200 -9.34 9.25 -43.03
C SER A 200 -10.62 8.63 -42.44
N GLY A 201 -10.57 8.22 -41.17
CA GLY A 201 -11.70 7.57 -40.50
C GLY A 201 -11.94 6.13 -40.94
N PHE A 202 -10.99 5.50 -41.65
CA PHE A 202 -11.12 4.12 -42.11
C PHE A 202 -11.23 3.13 -40.95
N ASP A 203 -12.18 2.20 -41.04
CA ASP A 203 -12.34 1.10 -40.08
C ASP A 203 -11.36 -0.03 -40.41
N LEU A 204 -10.17 0.01 -39.80
CA LEU A 204 -9.14 -1.01 -39.96
C LEU A 204 -9.47 -2.26 -39.13
N ASP A 205 -10.50 -2.99 -39.57
CA ASP A 205 -10.87 -4.31 -39.03
C ASP A 205 -10.26 -5.45 -39.87
N LEU A 206 -9.05 -5.87 -39.49
CA LEU A 206 -8.38 -7.01 -40.13
C LEU A 206 -9.06 -8.35 -39.81
N GLY A 207 -9.97 -8.37 -38.82
CA GLY A 207 -10.89 -9.48 -38.55
C GLY A 207 -12.07 -9.55 -39.53
N SER A 208 -12.32 -8.45 -40.26
CA SER A 208 -13.28 -8.31 -41.36
C SER A 208 -14.68 -8.82 -41.02
N ARG A 209 -15.17 -8.47 -39.82
CA ARG A 209 -16.42 -9.04 -39.32
C ARG A 209 -17.68 -8.39 -39.88
N GLN A 210 -17.72 -7.08 -40.17
CA GLN A 210 -18.97 -6.41 -40.59
C GLN A 210 -18.86 -5.13 -41.48
N SER A 211 -17.82 -4.95 -42.29
CA SER A 211 -17.79 -3.82 -43.26
C SER A 211 -17.21 -4.23 -44.61
N PHE A 212 -17.77 -3.68 -45.68
CA PHE A 212 -17.19 -3.73 -47.03
C PHE A 212 -16.72 -2.33 -47.40
N VAL A 213 -15.56 -2.26 -48.04
CA VAL A 213 -14.96 -1.03 -48.57
C VAL A 213 -14.89 -1.18 -50.08
N MET A 214 -15.13 -0.09 -50.80
CA MET A 214 -14.97 -0.10 -52.26
C MET A 214 -13.49 -0.06 -52.60
N ALA A 215 -13.04 -1.01 -53.43
CA ALA A 215 -11.67 -1.05 -53.90
C ALA A 215 -11.32 0.23 -54.69
N ASN A 216 -10.22 0.87 -54.33
CA ASN A 216 -9.73 2.14 -54.89
C ASN A 216 -8.72 1.93 -56.03
N ASN A 217 -8.49 0.69 -56.46
CA ASN A 217 -7.56 0.38 -57.54
C ASN A 217 -8.01 0.98 -58.88
N SER A 218 -7.06 1.53 -59.64
CA SER A 218 -7.32 2.10 -60.97
C SER A 218 -7.44 1.05 -62.07
N HIS A 219 -6.89 -0.15 -61.85
CA HIS A 219 -6.90 -1.28 -62.79
C HIS A 219 -7.11 -2.61 -62.05
N PRO A 220 -7.69 -3.65 -62.69
CA PRO A 220 -7.86 -4.95 -62.04
C PRO A 220 -6.55 -5.48 -61.45
N THR A 221 -6.54 -5.73 -60.14
CA THR A 221 -5.34 -6.12 -59.38
C THR A 221 -5.56 -7.48 -58.74
N VAL A 222 -4.53 -8.33 -58.70
CA VAL A 222 -4.61 -9.67 -58.12
C VAL A 222 -4.16 -9.61 -56.66
N VAL A 223 -5.02 -10.06 -55.74
CA VAL A 223 -4.66 -10.35 -54.35
C VAL A 223 -4.59 -11.87 -54.15
N TYR A 224 -3.79 -12.34 -53.21
CA TYR A 224 -3.62 -13.76 -52.93
C TYR A 224 -4.42 -14.19 -51.69
N ILE A 225 -5.19 -15.27 -51.83
CA ILE A 225 -6.00 -15.87 -50.76
C ILE A 225 -5.35 -17.18 -50.31
N GLY A 226 -5.11 -17.33 -49.01
CA GLY A 226 -4.34 -18.43 -48.43
C GLY A 226 -2.83 -18.24 -48.62
N GLY A 227 -2.08 -19.35 -48.61
CA GLY A 227 -0.62 -19.34 -48.70
C GLY A 227 0.07 -19.15 -47.35
N TYR A 228 1.33 -18.73 -47.39
CA TYR A 228 2.19 -18.47 -46.23
C TYR A 228 3.07 -17.25 -46.49
N VAL A 229 3.61 -16.64 -45.42
CA VAL A 229 4.62 -15.57 -45.53
C VAL A 229 5.99 -16.20 -45.70
N ASP A 230 6.69 -15.90 -46.78
CA ASP A 230 8.02 -16.41 -47.09
C ASP A 230 9.14 -15.71 -46.29
N GLY A 231 10.40 -16.11 -46.52
CA GLY A 231 11.56 -15.53 -45.83
C GLY A 231 11.81 -14.04 -46.11
N ASN A 232 11.18 -13.47 -47.16
CA ASN A 232 11.26 -12.06 -47.50
C ASN A 232 10.11 -11.25 -46.90
N GLY A 233 9.16 -11.90 -46.23
CA GLY A 233 7.98 -11.23 -45.66
C GLY A 233 6.80 -11.11 -46.63
N TYR A 234 6.81 -11.83 -47.76
CA TYR A 234 5.76 -11.77 -48.78
C TYR A 234 4.90 -13.03 -48.81
N VAL A 235 3.65 -12.89 -49.24
CA VAL A 235 2.73 -14.02 -49.40
C VAL A 235 3.12 -14.85 -50.62
N ALA A 236 3.37 -16.13 -50.41
CA ALA A 236 3.67 -17.12 -51.43
C ALA A 236 2.65 -18.28 -51.38
N GLY A 237 2.40 -18.92 -52.53
CA GLY A 237 1.56 -20.11 -52.65
C GLY A 237 0.06 -19.90 -52.42
N GLY A 238 -0.42 -18.65 -52.37
CA GLY A 238 -1.85 -18.33 -52.30
C GLY A 238 -2.57 -18.45 -53.64
N ILE A 239 -3.90 -18.55 -53.59
CA ILE A 239 -4.77 -18.58 -54.77
C ILE A 239 -4.99 -17.15 -55.26
N PRO A 240 -4.67 -16.80 -56.52
CA PRO A 240 -4.88 -15.47 -57.05
C PRO A 240 -6.37 -15.15 -57.16
N ARG A 241 -6.77 -13.96 -56.71
CA ARG A 241 -8.12 -13.42 -56.80
C ARG A 241 -8.07 -12.04 -57.43
N LEU A 242 -8.74 -11.88 -58.57
CA LEU A 242 -8.82 -10.61 -59.25
C LEU A 242 -9.84 -9.68 -58.56
N ILE A 243 -9.41 -8.49 -58.19
CA ILE A 243 -10.24 -7.41 -57.65
C ILE A 243 -10.39 -6.32 -58.71
N LYS A 244 -11.62 -6.05 -59.13
CA LYS A 244 -11.93 -4.99 -60.11
C LYS A 244 -12.05 -3.62 -59.41
N PRO A 245 -11.75 -2.50 -60.10
CA PRO A 245 -12.03 -1.16 -59.61
C PRO A 245 -13.47 -1.03 -59.08
N GLY A 246 -13.64 -0.47 -57.88
CA GLY A 246 -14.95 -0.31 -57.24
C GLY A 246 -15.62 -1.62 -56.80
N GLN A 247 -14.92 -2.76 -56.80
CA GLN A 247 -15.47 -3.99 -56.23
C GLN A 247 -15.56 -3.86 -54.69
N PRO A 248 -16.65 -4.31 -54.05
CA PRO A 248 -16.70 -4.39 -52.59
C PRO A 248 -15.72 -5.46 -52.09
N VAL A 249 -14.83 -5.05 -51.19
CA VAL A 249 -13.81 -5.89 -50.56
C VAL A 249 -13.87 -5.74 -49.04
N THR A 250 -13.38 -6.74 -48.29
CA THR A 250 -13.23 -6.60 -46.84
C THR A 250 -12.07 -5.64 -46.49
N PRO A 251 -12.00 -5.08 -45.28
CA PRO A 251 -10.89 -4.21 -44.89
C PRO A 251 -9.52 -4.89 -45.01
N ALA A 252 -9.40 -6.18 -44.67
CA ALA A 252 -8.14 -6.89 -44.84
C ALA A 252 -7.77 -7.12 -46.33
N GLN A 253 -8.76 -7.34 -47.20
CA GLN A 253 -8.55 -7.40 -48.65
C GLN A 253 -8.15 -6.05 -49.22
N TYR A 254 -8.77 -4.96 -48.73
CA TYR A 254 -8.40 -3.60 -49.09
C TYR A 254 -6.93 -3.31 -48.72
N VAL A 255 -6.52 -3.66 -47.51
CA VAL A 255 -5.12 -3.50 -47.09
C VAL A 255 -4.16 -4.32 -47.96
N ALA A 256 -4.49 -5.58 -48.26
CA ALA A 256 -3.67 -6.39 -49.15
C ALA A 256 -3.57 -5.81 -50.57
N LEU A 257 -4.66 -5.24 -51.08
CA LEU A 257 -4.69 -4.54 -52.35
C LEU A 257 -3.74 -3.34 -52.34
N GLU A 258 -3.78 -2.53 -51.29
CA GLU A 258 -2.90 -1.37 -51.10
C GLU A 258 -1.43 -1.78 -50.97
N GLN A 259 -1.12 -2.85 -50.24
CA GLN A 259 0.25 -3.38 -50.15
C GLN A 259 0.82 -3.73 -51.53
N ILE A 260 0.01 -4.37 -52.38
CA ILE A 260 0.41 -4.72 -53.75
C ILE A 260 0.51 -3.47 -54.63
N ALA A 261 -0.38 -2.51 -54.46
CA ALA A 261 -0.35 -1.26 -55.23
C ALA A 261 0.90 -0.43 -54.93
N ASP A 262 1.33 -0.39 -53.67
CA ASP A 262 2.49 0.38 -53.22
C ASP A 262 3.82 -0.36 -53.46
N THR A 263 3.89 -1.66 -53.11
CA THR A 263 5.16 -2.41 -53.12
C THR A 263 5.28 -3.48 -54.19
N GLY A 264 4.20 -3.78 -54.90
CA GLY A 264 4.11 -4.94 -55.79
C GLY A 264 3.94 -6.28 -55.06
N HIS A 265 3.91 -6.28 -53.72
CA HIS A 265 3.86 -7.49 -52.90
C HIS A 265 2.78 -7.41 -51.79
N GLN A 266 2.31 -8.57 -51.36
CA GLN A 266 1.36 -8.71 -50.25
C GLN A 266 2.09 -9.28 -49.04
N SER A 267 1.86 -8.76 -47.84
CA SER A 267 2.47 -9.27 -46.59
C SER A 267 1.43 -9.78 -45.59
N LEU A 268 0.14 -9.59 -45.86
CA LEU A 268 -0.97 -10.18 -45.09
C LEU A 268 -1.50 -11.45 -45.75
N VAL A 269 -1.53 -12.57 -45.03
CA VAL A 269 -2.19 -13.79 -45.52
C VAL A 269 -3.69 -13.70 -45.24
N LEU A 270 -4.52 -13.85 -46.27
CA LEU A 270 -5.97 -13.74 -46.16
C LEU A 270 -6.65 -15.12 -46.18
N THR A 271 -7.71 -15.30 -45.41
CA THR A 271 -8.59 -16.47 -45.53
C THR A 271 -9.53 -16.33 -46.74
N ALA A 272 -10.20 -17.42 -47.12
CA ALA A 272 -11.25 -17.41 -48.15
C ALA A 272 -12.37 -16.37 -47.89
N HIS A 273 -12.63 -16.08 -46.62
CA HIS A 273 -13.62 -15.10 -46.17
C HIS A 273 -13.07 -13.65 -46.14
N GLY A 274 -11.82 -13.42 -46.57
CA GLY A 274 -11.22 -12.10 -46.56
C GLY A 274 -10.78 -11.61 -45.19
N ILE A 275 -10.56 -12.50 -44.22
CA ILE A 275 -10.02 -12.20 -42.89
C ILE A 275 -8.49 -12.33 -42.91
N ALA A 276 -7.74 -11.44 -42.27
CA ALA A 276 -6.30 -11.62 -42.08
C ALA A 276 -6.02 -12.76 -41.09
N ALA A 277 -5.29 -13.79 -41.55
CA ALA A 277 -4.96 -14.98 -40.76
C ALA A 277 -3.58 -14.88 -40.09
N THR A 278 -2.61 -14.27 -40.77
CA THR A 278 -1.23 -14.06 -40.31
C THR A 278 -0.56 -12.99 -41.17
N GLY A 279 0.70 -12.68 -40.88
CA GLY A 279 1.51 -11.71 -41.60
C GLY A 279 1.55 -10.36 -40.89
N PHE A 280 1.99 -9.34 -41.62
CA PHE A 280 2.17 -8.01 -41.05
C PHE A 280 1.68 -6.88 -41.95
N LEU A 281 1.37 -5.76 -41.31
CA LEU A 281 1.05 -4.47 -41.90
C LEU A 281 1.95 -3.41 -41.24
N THR A 282 2.52 -2.52 -42.03
CA THR A 282 3.22 -1.32 -41.52
C THR A 282 2.35 -0.09 -41.76
N LEU A 283 2.31 0.82 -40.79
CA LEU A 283 1.68 2.13 -40.91
C LEU A 283 2.65 3.18 -40.40
N SER A 284 2.67 4.31 -41.10
CA SER A 284 3.38 5.52 -40.73
C SER A 284 2.46 6.74 -40.81
N PRO A 285 2.87 7.92 -40.29
CA PRO A 285 2.07 9.14 -40.37
C PRO A 285 1.73 9.62 -41.79
N SER A 286 2.44 9.16 -42.83
CA SER A 286 2.08 9.47 -44.23
C SER A 286 0.94 8.61 -44.76
N ASP A 287 0.63 7.51 -44.08
CA ASP A 287 -0.25 6.46 -44.60
C ASP A 287 -1.65 6.57 -44.03
N VAL A 288 -1.75 7.15 -42.83
CA VAL A 288 -2.98 7.32 -42.11
C VAL A 288 -2.97 8.60 -41.30
N THR A 289 -4.00 9.41 -41.50
CA THR A 289 -4.27 10.61 -40.68
C THR A 289 -5.07 10.25 -39.44
N SER A 290 -6.10 9.41 -39.60
CA SER A 290 -6.90 8.85 -38.51
C SER A 290 -7.64 7.58 -38.96
N LEU A 291 -7.88 6.67 -38.02
CA LEU A 291 -8.72 5.48 -38.19
C LEU A 291 -10.06 5.66 -37.46
N GLY A 292 -11.11 5.07 -38.03
CA GLY A 292 -12.42 4.96 -37.38
C GLY A 292 -12.36 3.97 -36.23
N ASN A 293 -11.91 2.74 -36.53
CA ASN A 293 -11.73 1.64 -35.59
C ASN A 293 -10.43 0.87 -35.92
N LEU A 294 -9.91 0.13 -34.94
CA LEU A 294 -8.75 -0.75 -35.15
C LEU A 294 -9.03 -2.14 -34.55
N GLN A 295 -8.90 -3.20 -35.36
CA GLN A 295 -8.93 -4.58 -34.87
C GLN A 295 -7.79 -5.38 -35.50
N VAL A 296 -6.88 -5.87 -34.65
CA VAL A 296 -5.75 -6.72 -35.02
C VAL A 296 -6.02 -8.15 -34.54
N PRO A 297 -6.36 -9.09 -35.43
CA PRO A 297 -6.58 -10.50 -35.11
C PRO A 297 -5.34 -11.19 -34.55
N ARG A 298 -5.54 -12.36 -33.93
CA ARG A 298 -4.44 -13.23 -33.51
C ARG A 298 -3.52 -13.55 -34.69
N ASN A 299 -2.23 -13.70 -34.42
CA ASN A 299 -1.17 -13.99 -35.39
C ASN A 299 -0.91 -12.91 -36.45
N VAL A 300 -1.64 -11.80 -36.42
CA VAL A 300 -1.38 -10.64 -37.28
C VAL A 300 -0.55 -9.62 -36.51
N THR A 301 0.44 -9.02 -37.17
CA THR A 301 1.25 -7.94 -36.61
C THR A 301 0.97 -6.61 -37.31
N LEU A 302 0.72 -5.56 -36.53
CA LEU A 302 0.65 -4.19 -36.98
C LEU A 302 1.87 -3.43 -36.48
N ASN A 303 2.62 -2.83 -37.39
CA ASN A 303 3.81 -2.05 -37.10
C ASN A 303 3.52 -0.56 -37.29
N GLY A 304 3.23 0.15 -36.21
CA GLY A 304 3.19 1.61 -36.22
C GLY A 304 4.60 2.19 -36.12
N VAL A 305 5.07 2.85 -37.17
CA VAL A 305 6.44 3.40 -37.25
C VAL A 305 6.38 4.92 -37.37
N GLY A 306 7.05 5.63 -36.46
CA GLY A 306 7.20 7.08 -36.54
C GLY A 306 6.02 7.91 -36.02
N PHE A 307 5.05 7.28 -35.34
CA PHE A 307 3.94 8.00 -34.68
C PHE A 307 4.41 8.66 -33.39
N THR A 308 4.70 9.96 -33.42
CA THR A 308 5.27 10.73 -32.31
C THR A 308 4.21 11.63 -31.65
N PRO A 309 4.51 12.38 -30.56
CA PRO A 309 3.57 13.36 -30.03
C PRO A 309 3.12 14.43 -31.03
N ALA A 310 3.94 14.74 -32.04
CA ALA A 310 3.57 15.68 -33.10
C ALA A 310 2.60 15.07 -34.12
N ASN A 311 2.72 13.76 -34.39
CA ASN A 311 1.90 13.01 -35.35
C ASN A 311 1.52 11.66 -34.74
N PRO A 312 0.55 11.61 -33.80
CA PRO A 312 0.19 10.36 -33.13
C PRO A 312 -0.61 9.42 -34.05
N LEU A 313 -0.61 8.12 -33.75
CA LEU A 313 -1.57 7.20 -34.39
C LEU A 313 -2.94 7.44 -33.76
N VAL A 314 -3.88 8.01 -34.51
CA VAL A 314 -5.21 8.36 -34.02
C VAL A 314 -6.24 7.31 -34.46
N VAL A 315 -6.93 6.70 -33.50
CA VAL A 315 -8.11 5.85 -33.71
C VAL A 315 -9.29 6.45 -32.95
N THR A 316 -10.29 6.99 -33.65
CA THR A 316 -11.39 7.71 -32.98
C THR A 316 -12.33 6.78 -32.20
N GLY A 317 -12.46 5.53 -32.64
CA GLY A 317 -13.29 4.49 -32.04
C GLY A 317 -12.49 3.44 -31.26
N PRO A 318 -13.10 2.29 -30.93
CA PRO A 318 -12.43 1.18 -30.24
C PRO A 318 -11.21 0.63 -31.00
N SER A 319 -10.20 0.25 -30.21
CA SER A 319 -9.02 -0.50 -30.65
C SER A 319 -8.96 -1.86 -29.94
N GLN A 320 -8.94 -2.94 -30.71
CA GLN A 320 -8.86 -4.33 -30.24
C GLN A 320 -7.58 -4.99 -30.76
N VAL A 321 -6.66 -5.34 -29.88
CA VAL A 321 -5.38 -5.98 -30.22
C VAL A 321 -5.38 -7.41 -29.67
N TYR A 322 -5.71 -8.37 -30.53
CA TYR A 322 -5.62 -9.80 -30.24
C TYR A 322 -4.34 -10.45 -30.80
N GLY A 323 -3.72 -9.83 -31.80
CA GLY A 323 -2.38 -10.14 -32.29
C GLY A 323 -1.33 -9.21 -31.70
N THR A 324 -0.49 -8.62 -32.53
CA THR A 324 0.60 -7.74 -32.09
C THR A 324 0.48 -6.36 -32.68
N LEU A 325 0.67 -5.33 -31.88
CA LEU A 325 0.86 -3.94 -32.29
C LEU A 325 2.21 -3.43 -31.75
N TYR A 326 3.15 -3.16 -32.66
CA TYR A 326 4.38 -2.46 -32.31
C TYR A 326 4.23 -0.96 -32.55
N ALA A 327 4.63 -0.15 -31.58
CA ALA A 327 4.72 1.31 -31.71
C ALA A 327 6.20 1.69 -31.60
N SER A 328 6.84 2.00 -32.72
CA SER A 328 8.28 2.12 -32.86
C SER A 328 8.71 3.45 -33.48
N GLY A 329 9.94 3.87 -33.21
CA GLY A 329 10.53 5.06 -33.78
C GLY A 329 11.31 4.76 -35.06
N ASN A 330 11.28 5.69 -36.02
CA ASN A 330 12.21 5.72 -37.17
C ASN A 330 13.59 6.31 -36.80
N THR A 331 13.70 6.85 -35.59
CA THR A 331 14.88 7.52 -35.03
C THR A 331 15.11 7.04 -33.61
N ALA A 332 16.38 6.93 -33.22
CA ALA A 332 16.74 6.53 -31.87
C ALA A 332 16.19 7.52 -30.84
N ASN A 333 15.82 7.01 -29.67
CA ASN A 333 15.30 7.80 -28.54
C ASN A 333 13.97 8.54 -28.80
N SER A 334 13.24 8.20 -29.85
CA SER A 334 11.93 8.81 -30.12
C SER A 334 10.81 8.19 -29.29
N ALA A 335 9.88 9.04 -28.87
CA ALA A 335 8.68 8.63 -28.15
C ALA A 335 7.58 8.26 -29.15
N SER A 336 6.83 7.19 -28.88
CA SER A 336 5.67 6.79 -29.65
C SER A 336 4.36 7.12 -28.94
N VAL A 337 3.35 7.56 -29.70
CA VAL A 337 2.03 7.92 -29.19
C VAL A 337 0.93 7.22 -29.98
N VAL A 338 0.06 6.52 -29.26
CA VAL A 338 -1.18 5.92 -29.79
C VAL A 338 -2.36 6.55 -29.06
N GLN A 339 -3.33 7.04 -29.82
CA GLN A 339 -4.57 7.62 -29.31
C GLN A 339 -5.74 6.74 -29.75
N THR A 340 -6.58 6.32 -28.81
CA THR A 340 -7.73 5.46 -29.12
C THR A 340 -9.00 5.89 -28.39
N GLY A 341 -10.18 5.54 -28.93
CA GLY A 341 -11.45 5.66 -28.22
C GLY A 341 -11.47 4.77 -26.98
N THR A 342 -11.42 3.45 -27.15
CA THR A 342 -11.17 2.48 -26.08
C THR A 342 -10.03 1.55 -26.50
N LEU A 343 -9.39 0.87 -25.55
CA LEU A 343 -8.31 -0.07 -25.84
C LEU A 343 -8.56 -1.40 -25.16
N ALA A 344 -8.62 -2.47 -25.93
CA ALA A 344 -8.66 -3.84 -25.45
C ALA A 344 -7.48 -4.63 -26.01
N VAL A 345 -6.61 -5.14 -25.15
CA VAL A 345 -5.54 -6.09 -25.50
C VAL A 345 -5.96 -7.45 -24.99
N GLY A 346 -6.22 -8.40 -25.88
CA GLY A 346 -6.73 -9.72 -25.52
C GLY A 346 -5.69 -10.64 -24.89
N PRO A 347 -6.06 -11.87 -24.48
CA PRO A 347 -5.20 -12.78 -23.69
C PRO A 347 -3.89 -13.25 -24.35
N HIS A 348 -3.74 -13.04 -25.66
CA HIS A 348 -2.52 -13.28 -26.43
C HIS A 348 -2.04 -12.02 -27.17
N GLY A 349 -2.71 -10.90 -26.90
CA GLY A 349 -2.40 -9.62 -27.50
C GLY A 349 -1.10 -9.06 -26.96
N LEU A 350 -0.32 -8.45 -27.84
CA LEU A 350 0.88 -7.69 -27.48
C LEU A 350 0.72 -6.27 -28.04
N LEU A 351 0.83 -5.27 -27.17
CA LEU A 351 1.04 -3.89 -27.57
C LEU A 351 2.38 -3.44 -27.00
N SER A 352 3.38 -3.23 -27.86
CA SER A 352 4.76 -3.02 -27.40
C SER A 352 5.42 -1.81 -28.05
N GLY A 353 6.08 -1.00 -27.22
CA GLY A 353 7.05 0.01 -27.66
C GLY A 353 8.42 -0.59 -28.04
N ASP A 354 8.64 -1.87 -27.74
CA ASP A 354 9.85 -2.61 -28.11
C ASP A 354 9.60 -3.41 -29.39
N ALA A 355 10.15 -2.94 -30.51
CA ALA A 355 10.02 -3.58 -31.82
C ALA A 355 11.24 -4.43 -32.20
N SER A 356 12.12 -4.76 -31.25
CA SER A 356 13.32 -5.58 -31.53
C SER A 356 13.01 -6.95 -32.15
N THR A 357 11.81 -7.47 -31.90
CA THR A 357 11.29 -8.74 -32.43
C THR A 357 10.23 -8.58 -33.51
N SER A 358 10.06 -7.37 -34.07
CA SER A 358 9.04 -7.11 -35.08
C SER A 358 9.36 -7.79 -36.42
N PRO A 359 8.45 -8.63 -36.98
CA PRO A 359 8.57 -9.15 -38.35
C PRO A 359 8.69 -8.01 -39.37
N GLY A 360 9.51 -8.20 -40.40
CA GLY A 360 9.73 -7.24 -41.49
C GLY A 360 10.54 -5.99 -41.14
N LEU A 361 10.71 -5.68 -39.85
CA LEU A 361 11.31 -4.40 -39.40
C LEU A 361 12.46 -4.54 -38.40
N SER A 362 12.75 -5.74 -37.91
CA SER A 362 13.88 -5.96 -36.99
C SER A 362 15.18 -5.44 -37.63
N LYS A 363 15.79 -4.40 -37.02
CA LYS A 363 16.97 -3.60 -37.48
C LYS A 363 16.70 -2.32 -38.28
N LEU A 364 15.49 -2.07 -38.76
CA LEU A 364 15.13 -0.84 -39.49
C LEU A 364 14.44 0.20 -38.59
N VAL A 365 13.94 -0.22 -37.43
CA VAL A 365 13.26 0.63 -36.46
C VAL A 365 13.94 0.58 -35.10
N PHE A 366 13.71 1.63 -34.31
CA PHE A 366 14.21 1.75 -32.95
C PHE A 366 13.08 1.50 -31.94
N PRO A 367 13.38 0.81 -30.83
CA PRO A 367 12.47 0.78 -29.68
C PRO A 367 12.14 2.19 -29.21
N SER A 368 10.90 2.40 -28.81
CA SER A 368 10.43 3.67 -28.28
C SER A 368 11.11 4.00 -26.95
N SER A 369 11.64 5.22 -26.81
CA SER A 369 12.14 5.72 -25.52
C SER A 369 11.01 5.93 -24.50
N SER A 370 9.81 6.18 -25.00
CA SER A 370 8.57 6.22 -24.24
C SER A 370 7.42 5.78 -25.14
N LEU A 371 6.54 4.93 -24.62
CA LEU A 371 5.26 4.61 -25.25
C LEU A 371 4.15 5.32 -24.46
N THR A 372 3.36 6.15 -25.12
CA THR A 372 2.21 6.83 -24.53
C THR A 372 0.92 6.38 -25.18
N LEU A 373 0.00 5.86 -24.38
CA LEU A 373 -1.35 5.46 -24.79
C LEU A 373 -2.34 6.49 -24.24
N ASN A 374 -2.96 7.28 -25.11
CA ASN A 374 -4.04 8.20 -24.73
C ASN A 374 -5.37 7.56 -25.13
N VAL A 375 -6.12 7.07 -24.15
CA VAL A 375 -7.36 6.32 -24.38
C VAL A 375 -8.51 7.14 -23.81
N ASN A 376 -9.47 7.55 -24.63
CA ASN A 376 -10.57 8.41 -24.19
C ASN A 376 -11.50 7.68 -23.19
N GLY A 377 -11.74 6.39 -23.41
CA GLY A 377 -12.55 5.52 -22.59
C GLY A 377 -11.70 4.57 -21.74
N ASN A 378 -12.06 3.29 -21.69
CA ASN A 378 -11.41 2.31 -20.83
C ASN A 378 -10.22 1.62 -21.49
N VAL A 379 -9.27 1.19 -20.66
CA VAL A 379 -8.21 0.23 -21.01
C VAL A 379 -8.53 -1.11 -20.38
N LEU A 380 -8.65 -2.16 -21.20
CA LEU A 380 -8.71 -3.55 -20.78
C LEU A 380 -7.48 -4.28 -21.31
N ASN A 381 -6.58 -4.68 -20.42
CA ASN A 381 -5.46 -5.54 -20.74
C ASN A 381 -5.67 -6.93 -20.16
N GLN A 382 -5.64 -7.93 -21.04
CA GLN A 382 -5.60 -9.36 -20.71
C GLN A 382 -4.33 -10.03 -21.25
N GLY A 383 -3.54 -9.31 -22.06
CA GLY A 383 -2.28 -9.77 -22.64
C GLY A 383 -1.12 -8.93 -22.12
N THR A 384 -0.23 -8.46 -23.01
CA THR A 384 0.92 -7.64 -22.64
C THR A 384 0.85 -6.25 -23.24
N ILE A 385 1.02 -5.23 -22.39
CA ILE A 385 1.34 -3.86 -22.78
C ILE A 385 2.76 -3.57 -22.27
N SER A 386 3.71 -3.32 -23.17
CA SER A 386 5.11 -3.15 -22.80
C SER A 386 5.77 -1.94 -23.46
N SER A 387 6.81 -1.40 -22.81
CA SER A 387 7.71 -0.40 -23.39
C SER A 387 9.16 -0.75 -23.03
N ALA A 388 10.08 -0.55 -23.98
CA ALA A 388 11.52 -0.64 -23.70
C ALA A 388 12.00 0.49 -22.77
N GLY A 389 11.33 1.64 -22.80
CA GLY A 389 11.58 2.81 -21.97
C GLY A 389 10.43 3.10 -21.01
N LYS A 390 9.99 4.35 -20.96
CA LYS A 390 8.82 4.74 -20.13
C LYS A 390 7.52 4.23 -20.77
N LEU A 391 6.55 3.84 -19.95
CA LEU A 391 5.20 3.52 -20.38
C LEU A 391 4.23 4.49 -19.70
N ASN A 392 3.46 5.23 -20.50
CA ASN A 392 2.39 6.10 -20.01
C ASN A 392 1.06 5.58 -20.54
N ILE A 393 0.09 5.34 -19.66
CA ILE A 393 -1.28 4.97 -20.01
C ILE A 393 -2.20 6.03 -19.42
N ASN A 394 -2.78 6.86 -20.28
CA ASN A 394 -3.73 7.91 -19.93
C ASN A 394 -5.13 7.48 -20.36
N SER A 395 -5.88 6.86 -19.46
CA SER A 395 -7.26 6.42 -19.66
C SER A 395 -8.21 7.50 -19.16
N GLY A 396 -9.16 7.96 -19.99
CA GLY A 396 -10.25 8.83 -19.55
C GLY A 396 -11.29 8.06 -18.72
N GLY A 397 -11.38 6.75 -18.92
CA GLY A 397 -12.16 5.81 -18.11
C GLY A 397 -11.33 5.10 -17.04
N SER A 398 -11.59 3.80 -16.87
CA SER A 398 -10.88 2.92 -15.93
C SER A 398 -9.73 2.17 -16.61
N ILE A 399 -8.82 1.62 -15.81
CA ILE A 399 -7.77 0.69 -16.28
C ILE A 399 -8.01 -0.68 -15.63
N VAL A 400 -8.09 -1.72 -16.44
CA VAL A 400 -8.26 -3.11 -16.00
C VAL A 400 -7.11 -3.93 -16.56
N ASN A 401 -6.20 -4.39 -15.69
CA ASN A 401 -5.15 -5.35 -16.01
C ASN A 401 -5.52 -6.70 -15.41
N GLN A 402 -6.23 -7.52 -16.18
CA GLN A 402 -6.87 -8.74 -15.68
C GLN A 402 -6.31 -9.99 -16.35
N SER A 403 -5.68 -10.85 -15.56
CA SER A 403 -5.30 -12.19 -16.00
C SER A 403 -6.54 -13.06 -16.21
N ILE A 404 -6.57 -13.83 -17.30
CA ILE A 404 -7.57 -14.88 -17.52
C ILE A 404 -6.95 -16.23 -17.16
N ALA A 405 -7.68 -17.05 -16.39
CA ALA A 405 -7.27 -18.41 -16.07
C ALA A 405 -6.98 -19.23 -17.33
N GLY A 406 -5.87 -19.98 -17.32
CA GLY A 406 -5.44 -20.79 -18.47
C GLY A 406 -4.69 -20.03 -19.58
N THR A 407 -4.42 -18.73 -19.40
CA THR A 407 -3.60 -17.93 -20.31
C THR A 407 -2.38 -17.34 -19.60
N ALA A 408 -1.43 -16.77 -20.36
CA ALA A 408 -0.35 -16.00 -19.76
C ALA A 408 -0.96 -14.82 -18.98
N GLY A 409 -0.40 -14.52 -17.80
CA GLY A 409 -0.92 -13.44 -16.94
C GLY A 409 -0.84 -12.08 -17.64
N ALA A 410 -1.83 -11.22 -17.39
CA ALA A 410 -1.85 -9.88 -17.97
C ALA A 410 -0.68 -9.06 -17.43
N LEU A 411 0.07 -8.41 -18.31
CA LEU A 411 1.31 -7.70 -17.99
C LEU A 411 1.29 -6.27 -18.51
N ILE A 412 1.55 -5.31 -17.63
CA ILE A 412 1.89 -3.93 -17.96
C ILE A 412 3.35 -3.72 -17.53
N LYS A 413 4.25 -3.38 -18.46
CA LYS A 413 5.69 -3.32 -18.18
C LYS A 413 6.40 -2.14 -18.84
N GLY A 414 7.32 -1.52 -18.11
CA GLY A 414 8.28 -0.54 -18.66
C GLY A 414 9.47 -0.33 -17.73
N GLN A 415 10.42 0.53 -18.10
CA GLN A 415 11.44 1.01 -17.16
C GLN A 415 10.79 1.83 -16.03
N THR A 416 9.83 2.67 -16.39
CA THR A 416 8.92 3.41 -15.50
C THR A 416 7.51 3.22 -16.04
N VAL A 417 6.53 3.08 -15.16
CA VAL A 417 5.12 2.93 -15.54
C VAL A 417 4.32 4.07 -14.92
N ASN A 418 3.66 4.87 -15.76
CA ASN A 418 2.75 5.93 -15.35
C ASN A 418 1.33 5.57 -15.80
N LEU A 419 0.42 5.46 -14.85
CA LEU A 419 -0.99 5.15 -15.10
C LEU A 419 -1.84 6.33 -14.64
N TYR A 420 -2.66 6.86 -15.52
CA TYR A 420 -3.68 7.84 -15.23
C TYR A 420 -5.05 7.26 -15.55
N THR A 421 -5.95 7.21 -14.56
CA THR A 421 -7.33 6.73 -14.68
C THR A 421 -8.29 7.88 -14.42
N GLY A 422 -8.97 8.36 -15.46
CA GLY A 422 -9.88 9.50 -15.38
C GLY A 422 -11.13 9.20 -14.56
N ALA A 423 -11.58 7.95 -14.53
CA ALA A 423 -12.66 7.49 -13.67
C ALA A 423 -12.20 7.17 -12.22
N GLY A 424 -10.90 7.23 -11.96
CA GLY A 424 -10.32 6.92 -10.64
C GLY A 424 -10.24 5.43 -10.30
N ASN A 425 -10.62 4.53 -11.20
CA ASN A 425 -10.62 3.09 -10.93
C ASN A 425 -9.48 2.37 -11.67
N LEU A 426 -8.74 1.54 -10.93
CA LEU A 426 -7.75 0.60 -11.43
C LEU A 426 -7.98 -0.78 -10.82
N THR A 427 -8.21 -1.79 -11.67
CA THR A 427 -8.30 -3.20 -11.25
C THR A 427 -7.10 -3.95 -11.80
N ASN A 428 -6.34 -4.61 -10.93
CA ASN A 428 -5.19 -5.44 -11.29
C ASN A 428 -5.31 -6.84 -10.67
N SER A 429 -5.37 -7.86 -11.52
CA SER A 429 -5.15 -9.26 -11.15
C SER A 429 -4.01 -9.90 -11.96
N GLY A 430 -3.24 -9.08 -12.67
CA GLY A 430 -2.01 -9.44 -13.35
C GLY A 430 -0.81 -8.72 -12.72
N SER A 431 0.19 -8.42 -13.53
CA SER A 431 1.42 -7.75 -13.10
C SER A 431 1.56 -6.36 -13.71
N ILE A 432 1.86 -5.37 -12.88
CA ILE A 432 2.26 -4.02 -13.27
C ILE A 432 3.70 -3.82 -12.78
N VAL A 433 4.65 -3.71 -13.69
CA VAL A 433 6.08 -3.80 -13.37
C VAL A 433 6.88 -2.65 -13.97
N ALA A 434 7.53 -1.87 -13.10
CA ALA A 434 8.63 -0.99 -13.45
C ALA A 434 9.97 -1.70 -13.17
N THR A 435 10.80 -1.86 -14.20
CA THR A 435 12.06 -2.62 -14.09
C THR A 435 13.23 -1.79 -13.55
N ALA A 436 13.17 -0.46 -13.65
CA ALA A 436 14.30 0.41 -13.31
C ALA A 436 13.90 1.62 -12.45
N GLY A 437 12.72 2.19 -12.67
CA GLY A 437 12.20 3.34 -11.93
C GLY A 437 10.86 3.05 -11.27
N ASP A 438 9.98 4.05 -11.24
CA ASP A 438 8.77 4.03 -10.43
C ASP A 438 7.56 3.44 -11.14
N VAL A 439 6.58 2.99 -10.35
CA VAL A 439 5.18 2.88 -10.76
C VAL A 439 4.42 4.07 -10.17
N SER A 440 3.84 4.93 -11.01
CA SER A 440 3.02 6.07 -10.56
C SER A 440 1.58 5.90 -11.01
N ILE A 441 0.63 5.96 -10.08
CA ILE A 441 -0.81 5.82 -10.35
C ILE A 441 -1.51 7.11 -9.95
N ARG A 442 -2.21 7.72 -10.90
CA ARG A 442 -2.88 9.02 -10.75
C ARG A 442 -4.33 8.94 -11.23
N THR A 443 -5.11 9.93 -10.80
CA THR A 443 -6.49 10.19 -11.22
C THR A 443 -6.71 11.70 -11.27
N ALA A 444 -7.86 12.14 -11.78
CA ALA A 444 -8.27 13.53 -11.69
C ALA A 444 -8.28 14.01 -10.21
N ALA A 445 -7.89 15.26 -9.98
CA ALA A 445 -7.69 15.77 -8.61
C ALA A 445 -8.94 15.69 -7.71
N LYS A 446 -10.14 15.69 -8.29
CA LYS A 446 -11.41 15.61 -7.55
C LYS A 446 -12.01 14.20 -7.47
N ALA A 447 -11.46 13.24 -8.23
CA ALA A 447 -11.95 11.86 -8.23
C ALA A 447 -11.20 11.07 -7.17
N ASP A 448 -11.89 10.16 -6.47
CA ASP A 448 -11.24 9.19 -5.59
C ASP A 448 -10.35 8.25 -6.40
N LEU A 449 -9.29 7.73 -5.77
CA LEU A 449 -8.43 6.73 -6.38
C LEU A 449 -8.75 5.37 -5.77
N ASN A 450 -9.37 4.50 -6.55
CA ASN A 450 -9.75 3.15 -6.16
C ASN A 450 -8.84 2.14 -6.88
N VAL A 451 -7.99 1.45 -6.12
CA VAL A 451 -7.09 0.41 -6.64
C VAL A 451 -7.46 -0.93 -6.05
N ASN A 452 -7.99 -1.81 -6.89
CA ASN A 452 -8.23 -3.20 -6.55
C ASN A 452 -7.12 -4.07 -7.14
N ASN A 453 -6.09 -4.36 -6.33
CA ASN A 453 -4.96 -5.20 -6.71
C ASN A 453 -5.17 -6.69 -6.30
N ALA A 454 -6.42 -7.12 -6.14
CA ALA A 454 -6.77 -8.49 -5.76
C ALA A 454 -6.11 -9.55 -6.65
N GLY A 455 -5.12 -10.26 -6.10
CA GLY A 455 -4.41 -11.36 -6.78
C GLY A 455 -3.38 -10.87 -7.80
N GLY A 456 -3.17 -9.55 -7.87
CA GLY A 456 -2.18 -8.93 -8.74
C GLY A 456 -0.89 -8.57 -8.00
N LEU A 457 0.10 -8.19 -8.81
CA LEU A 457 1.40 -7.69 -8.41
C LEU A 457 1.59 -6.28 -8.96
N ILE A 458 1.97 -5.34 -8.09
CA ILE A 458 2.48 -4.02 -8.48
C ILE A 458 3.92 -3.93 -7.97
N GLN A 459 4.87 -3.76 -8.88
CA GLN A 459 6.30 -3.83 -8.57
C GLN A 459 7.09 -2.67 -9.20
N ALA A 460 7.93 -2.05 -8.37
CA ALA A 460 8.96 -1.09 -8.76
C ALA A 460 10.29 -1.52 -8.13
N SER A 461 10.96 -2.53 -8.71
CA SER A 461 12.08 -3.23 -8.06
C SER A 461 13.21 -2.31 -7.58
N ASN A 462 13.49 -1.26 -8.36
CA ASN A 462 14.56 -0.30 -8.10
C ASN A 462 14.00 1.11 -7.84
N GLY A 463 12.69 1.25 -7.63
CA GLY A 463 11.99 2.53 -7.53
C GLY A 463 10.94 2.55 -6.42
N ALA A 464 10.10 3.57 -6.47
CA ALA A 464 8.96 3.76 -5.59
C ALA A 464 7.64 3.41 -6.31
N ILE A 465 6.62 3.05 -5.52
CA ILE A 465 5.24 3.06 -5.97
C ILE A 465 4.59 4.33 -5.42
N ASN A 466 4.16 5.21 -6.31
CA ASN A 466 3.60 6.52 -5.98
C ASN A 466 2.09 6.56 -6.31
N LEU A 467 1.27 6.84 -5.31
CA LEU A 467 -0.18 6.99 -5.45
C LEU A 467 -0.51 8.47 -5.35
N ARG A 468 -0.90 9.05 -6.48
CA ARG A 468 -0.95 10.51 -6.75
C ARG A 468 0.40 11.20 -6.63
N ASP A 469 0.43 12.48 -7.01
CA ASP A 469 1.62 13.32 -6.92
C ASP A 469 1.90 13.77 -5.48
N GLY A 470 3.18 13.88 -5.10
CA GLY A 470 3.61 14.27 -3.75
C GLY A 470 3.10 15.64 -3.28
N GLY A 471 2.74 16.53 -4.22
CA GLY A 471 2.15 17.83 -3.94
C GLY A 471 0.62 17.85 -3.91
N TYR A 472 -0.05 16.70 -3.91
CA TYR A 472 -1.52 16.65 -3.90
C TYR A 472 -2.08 17.16 -2.56
N THR A 473 -2.93 18.19 -2.62
CA THR A 473 -3.58 18.82 -1.45
C THR A 473 -5.11 18.71 -1.50
N GLY A 474 -5.66 17.89 -2.39
CA GLY A 474 -7.10 17.74 -2.57
C GLY A 474 -7.77 16.90 -1.47
N THR A 475 -9.10 16.82 -1.52
CA THR A 475 -9.94 16.11 -0.53
C THR A 475 -10.35 14.71 -0.95
N ALA A 476 -10.10 14.31 -2.19
CA ALA A 476 -10.51 13.00 -2.70
C ALA A 476 -9.71 11.87 -2.02
N ASN A 477 -10.37 10.76 -1.76
CA ASN A 477 -9.87 9.63 -0.99
C ASN A 477 -9.01 8.70 -1.85
N MET A 478 -8.31 7.79 -1.16
CA MET A 478 -7.64 6.65 -1.77
C MET A 478 -8.10 5.36 -1.09
N ASN A 479 -8.63 4.43 -1.88
CA ASN A 479 -9.11 3.13 -1.44
C ASN A 479 -8.29 2.04 -2.14
N LEU A 480 -7.46 1.31 -1.41
CA LEU A 480 -6.56 0.30 -1.94
C LEU A 480 -6.79 -1.05 -1.27
N LYS A 481 -6.88 -2.11 -2.08
CA LYS A 481 -7.06 -3.47 -1.56
C LYS A 481 -6.28 -4.55 -2.30
N GLY A 482 -5.79 -5.52 -1.55
CA GLY A 482 -5.24 -6.78 -2.02
C GLY A 482 -3.87 -6.68 -2.69
N GLY A 483 -3.35 -7.85 -3.07
CA GLY A 483 -2.17 -8.05 -3.92
C GLY A 483 -0.86 -7.59 -3.30
N ASP A 484 0.21 -7.85 -4.04
CA ASP A 484 1.57 -7.53 -3.60
C ASP A 484 2.02 -6.17 -4.14
N TRP A 485 2.73 -5.43 -3.29
CA TRP A 485 3.21 -4.06 -3.51
C TRP A 485 4.71 -4.02 -3.22
N LEU A 486 5.51 -4.35 -4.23
CA LEU A 486 6.94 -4.58 -4.09
C LEU A 486 7.75 -3.39 -4.60
N SER A 487 8.40 -2.67 -3.69
CA SER A 487 9.16 -1.45 -3.99
C SER A 487 10.20 -1.14 -2.92
N SER A 488 11.01 -0.09 -3.14
CA SER A 488 11.82 0.52 -2.09
C SER A 488 11.00 1.42 -1.15
N GLN A 489 9.99 2.10 -1.71
CA GLN A 489 9.06 2.99 -1.01
C GLN A 489 7.65 2.87 -1.59
N LEU A 490 6.64 2.93 -0.72
CA LEU A 490 5.23 2.98 -1.08
C LEU A 490 4.64 4.29 -0.54
N ASN A 491 4.31 5.20 -1.45
CA ASN A 491 3.97 6.58 -1.11
C ASN A 491 2.49 6.87 -1.36
N PHE A 492 1.75 7.15 -0.29
CA PHE A 492 0.35 7.55 -0.32
C PHE A 492 0.22 9.08 -0.21
N ASN A 493 -0.01 9.74 -1.34
CA ASN A 493 -0.20 11.20 -1.38
C ASN A 493 -1.70 11.55 -1.38
N GLY A 494 -2.35 11.40 -0.23
CA GLY A 494 -3.79 11.63 -0.03
C GLY A 494 -4.19 13.09 0.25
N GLY A 495 -3.24 14.01 0.44
CA GLY A 495 -3.54 15.42 0.68
C GLY A 495 -4.36 15.60 1.96
N THR A 496 -5.59 16.09 1.84
CA THR A 496 -6.54 16.20 2.96
C THR A 496 -7.66 15.15 2.90
N GLY A 497 -7.58 14.18 1.98
CA GLY A 497 -8.49 13.03 1.93
C GLY A 497 -8.09 11.92 2.92
N SER A 498 -8.89 10.83 2.93
CA SER A 498 -8.57 9.59 3.64
C SER A 498 -7.70 8.66 2.79
N VAL A 499 -6.84 7.89 3.45
CA VAL A 499 -6.13 6.75 2.87
C VAL A 499 -6.58 5.48 3.56
N ASP A 500 -7.27 4.64 2.82
CA ASP A 500 -7.77 3.33 3.26
C ASP A 500 -7.05 2.24 2.46
N ALA A 501 -6.05 1.61 3.07
CA ALA A 501 -5.18 0.63 2.41
C ALA A 501 -5.17 -0.69 3.17
N ASN A 502 -5.56 -1.77 2.49
CA ASN A 502 -5.50 -3.14 2.99
C ASN A 502 -4.76 -4.04 2.00
N LEU A 503 -3.49 -4.27 2.23
CA LEU A 503 -2.55 -4.76 1.23
C LEU A 503 -2.13 -6.21 1.50
N GLY A 504 -1.62 -6.90 0.48
CA GLY A 504 -0.93 -8.19 0.66
C GLY A 504 0.49 -7.97 1.16
N ASN A 505 1.49 -8.48 0.44
CA ASN A 505 2.87 -8.28 0.79
C ASN A 505 3.35 -6.86 0.44
N VAL A 506 4.05 -6.19 1.37
CA VAL A 506 4.61 -4.84 1.18
C VAL A 506 6.09 -4.89 1.52
N SER A 507 6.97 -4.65 0.53
CA SER A 507 8.43 -4.69 0.77
C SER A 507 9.05 -3.33 1.07
N GLY A 508 8.40 -2.25 0.60
CA GLY A 508 8.91 -0.88 0.69
C GLY A 508 8.58 -0.21 2.01
N VAL A 509 9.29 0.87 2.32
CA VAL A 509 8.92 1.76 3.43
C VAL A 509 7.65 2.54 3.03
N VAL A 510 6.63 2.45 3.87
CA VAL A 510 5.34 3.13 3.66
C VAL A 510 5.43 4.57 4.15
N ASN A 511 5.10 5.52 3.28
CA ASN A 511 4.95 6.93 3.62
C ASN A 511 3.52 7.38 3.28
N ALA A 512 2.94 8.27 4.08
CA ALA A 512 1.61 8.80 3.82
C ALA A 512 1.50 10.28 4.18
N THR A 513 0.80 11.05 3.34
CA THR A 513 0.30 12.39 3.65
C THR A 513 -1.21 12.39 3.45
N ALA A 514 -1.98 12.54 4.53
CA ALA A 514 -3.44 12.41 4.50
C ALA A 514 -4.10 13.14 5.67
N ASN A 515 -5.42 13.38 5.60
CA ASN A 515 -6.16 13.73 6.81
C ASN A 515 -6.26 12.52 7.73
N CYS A 516 -6.72 11.36 7.24
CA CYS A 516 -6.76 10.10 7.98
C CYS A 516 -6.01 9.02 7.20
N ALA A 517 -5.40 8.06 7.91
CA ALA A 517 -4.70 6.94 7.28
C ALA A 517 -4.97 5.64 8.04
N HIS A 518 -5.70 4.74 7.39
CA HIS A 518 -5.95 3.37 7.84
C HIS A 518 -5.16 2.45 6.91
N ILE A 519 -3.99 2.02 7.36
CA ILE A 519 -3.05 1.27 6.54
C ILE A 519 -2.75 -0.05 7.22
N GLY A 520 -3.05 -1.14 6.53
CA GLY A 520 -2.56 -2.43 6.95
C GLY A 520 -2.20 -3.36 5.80
N ALA A 521 -1.52 -4.44 6.19
CA ALA A 521 -0.95 -5.39 5.26
C ALA A 521 -0.95 -6.82 5.83
N VAL A 522 -0.64 -7.78 4.96
CA VAL A 522 -0.29 -9.16 5.32
C VAL A 522 1.14 -9.40 4.85
N THR A 523 2.12 -8.90 5.61
CA THR A 523 3.54 -8.97 5.26
C THR A 523 4.38 -9.34 6.49
N PRO A 524 5.58 -9.96 6.36
CA PRO A 524 6.40 -10.28 7.52
C PRO A 524 6.78 -9.07 8.39
N ASN A 525 7.01 -7.91 7.77
CA ASN A 525 7.27 -6.67 8.50
C ASN A 525 6.75 -5.46 7.73
N LEU A 526 5.74 -4.79 8.26
CA LEU A 526 5.21 -3.55 7.70
C LEU A 526 6.02 -2.37 8.26
N ARG A 527 6.78 -1.72 7.38
CA ARG A 527 7.71 -0.65 7.76
C ARG A 527 7.14 0.71 7.40
N PHE A 528 7.00 1.59 8.38
CA PHE A 528 6.56 2.96 8.20
C PHE A 528 7.74 3.94 8.27
N GLY A 529 7.76 4.87 7.32
CA GLY A 529 8.69 5.99 7.25
C GLY A 529 8.03 7.27 7.73
N GLN A 530 7.92 8.25 6.83
CA GLN A 530 7.27 9.52 7.14
C GLN A 530 5.75 9.39 7.05
N MET A 531 5.10 9.64 8.17
CA MET A 531 3.65 9.70 8.27
C MET A 531 3.26 11.15 8.60
N ASN A 532 2.57 11.82 7.68
CA ASN A 532 2.01 13.16 7.86
C ASN A 532 0.48 13.03 7.90
N VAL A 533 -0.05 12.61 9.05
CA VAL A 533 -1.48 12.29 9.24
C VAL A 533 -2.01 13.10 10.41
N SER A 534 -3.16 13.77 10.23
CA SER A 534 -3.71 14.69 11.23
C SER A 534 -4.97 14.19 11.95
N GLY A 535 -5.58 13.10 11.47
CA GLY A 535 -6.82 12.48 11.95
C GLY A 535 -6.53 11.29 12.86
N ASP A 536 -7.44 10.30 12.89
CA ASP A 536 -7.36 9.12 13.76
C ASP A 536 -6.75 7.90 13.03
N PRO A 537 -5.41 7.73 12.96
CA PRO A 537 -4.81 6.63 12.21
C PRO A 537 -5.02 5.24 12.83
N THR A 538 -5.16 4.25 11.95
CA THR A 538 -5.14 2.82 12.30
C THR A 538 -4.07 2.13 11.47
N TYR A 539 -3.01 1.63 12.13
CA TYR A 539 -1.96 0.85 11.50
C TYR A 539 -2.04 -0.60 11.95
N TYR A 540 -2.08 -1.54 11.01
CA TYR A 540 -2.12 -2.96 11.36
C TYR A 540 -1.31 -3.85 10.43
N ASN A 541 -0.74 -4.93 10.96
CA ASN A 541 -0.11 -5.96 10.16
C ASN A 541 -0.51 -7.33 10.65
N ALA A 542 -1.27 -8.06 9.82
CA ALA A 542 -1.72 -9.40 10.14
C ALA A 542 -0.68 -10.48 9.79
N GLY A 543 0.31 -10.15 8.96
CA GLY A 543 1.34 -11.08 8.51
C GLY A 543 2.61 -11.12 9.37
N GLY A 544 2.73 -10.26 10.39
CA GLY A 544 3.90 -10.20 11.25
C GLY A 544 4.07 -8.87 11.96
N ASN A 545 5.28 -8.31 11.89
CA ASN A 545 5.71 -7.19 12.72
C ASN A 545 5.31 -5.83 12.14
N ILE A 546 5.25 -4.80 12.99
CA ILE A 546 5.23 -3.40 12.57
C ILE A 546 6.51 -2.72 13.05
N SER A 547 7.19 -2.01 12.14
CA SER A 547 8.34 -1.16 12.47
C SER A 547 8.05 0.28 12.08
N LEU A 548 8.12 1.23 13.02
CA LEU A 548 7.96 2.66 12.77
C LEU A 548 9.24 3.42 13.12
N ALA A 549 9.66 4.34 12.25
CA ALA A 549 10.71 5.29 12.58
C ALA A 549 10.25 6.30 13.65
N SER A 550 9.01 6.77 13.51
CA SER A 550 8.30 7.61 14.48
C SER A 550 6.79 7.50 14.26
N ILE A 551 6.00 7.95 15.23
CA ILE A 551 4.54 8.03 15.13
C ILE A 551 4.15 9.51 14.96
N PRO A 552 3.24 9.85 14.03
CA PRO A 552 2.79 11.22 13.85
C PRO A 552 1.98 11.72 15.04
N ASN A 553 2.02 13.04 15.27
CA ASN A 553 1.07 13.68 16.18
C ASN A 553 -0.32 13.70 15.56
N THR A 554 -1.31 13.11 16.24
CA THR A 554 -2.70 13.00 15.76
C THR A 554 -3.56 14.20 16.16
N ASN A 555 -3.02 15.18 16.92
CA ASN A 555 -3.70 16.42 17.28
C ASN A 555 -5.08 16.25 17.94
N GLY A 556 -5.18 15.40 18.97
CA GLY A 556 -6.43 15.14 19.70
C GLY A 556 -7.19 13.90 19.25
N ASN A 557 -6.75 13.27 18.16
CA ASN A 557 -7.39 12.12 17.55
C ASN A 557 -6.77 10.80 18.07
N ASP A 558 -7.55 9.72 18.02
CA ASP A 558 -7.13 8.41 18.53
C ASP A 558 -6.08 7.76 17.61
N LEU A 559 -5.24 6.90 18.17
CA LEU A 559 -4.22 6.13 17.46
C LEU A 559 -4.35 4.64 17.80
N ALA A 560 -4.39 3.79 16.77
CA ALA A 560 -4.28 2.35 16.92
C ALA A 560 -3.10 1.77 16.12
N VAL A 561 -2.27 0.95 16.76
CA VAL A 561 -1.16 0.18 16.16
C VAL A 561 -1.27 -1.28 16.59
N LEU A 562 -1.53 -2.18 15.65
CA LEU A 562 -1.87 -3.59 15.92
C LEU A 562 -1.00 -4.53 15.07
N ALA A 563 -0.22 -5.42 15.69
CA ALA A 563 0.61 -6.39 14.96
C ALA A 563 0.34 -7.83 15.41
N SER A 564 0.33 -8.77 14.47
CA SER A 564 0.28 -10.20 14.81
C SER A 564 1.61 -10.69 15.36
N GLY A 565 2.72 -10.01 15.00
CA GLY A 565 4.02 -10.13 15.64
C GLY A 565 4.33 -8.94 16.55
N ASP A 566 5.58 -8.46 16.50
CA ASP A 566 6.08 -7.37 17.33
C ASP A 566 5.68 -5.99 16.81
N VAL A 567 5.64 -5.00 17.71
CA VAL A 567 5.58 -3.57 17.37
C VAL A 567 6.87 -2.90 17.85
N THR A 568 7.60 -2.25 16.95
CA THR A 568 8.82 -1.50 17.26
C THR A 568 8.71 -0.05 16.82
N VAL A 569 9.01 0.89 17.72
CA VAL A 569 9.09 2.33 17.41
C VAL A 569 10.46 2.85 17.81
N SER A 570 11.25 3.27 16.82
CA SER A 570 12.68 3.58 17.00
C SER A 570 12.98 5.03 17.39
N GLY A 571 11.98 5.93 17.38
CA GLY A 571 12.21 7.36 17.58
C GLY A 571 10.93 8.21 17.74
N GLY A 572 11.14 9.50 18.04
CA GLY A 572 10.07 10.51 18.10
C GLY A 572 9.31 10.55 19.43
N SER A 573 8.07 11.06 19.40
CA SER A 573 7.13 11.08 20.52
C SER A 573 5.78 10.55 20.05
N ILE A 574 5.08 9.80 20.90
CA ILE A 574 3.69 9.44 20.64
C ILE A 574 2.84 10.53 21.28
N ASN A 575 2.20 11.36 20.46
CA ASN A 575 1.48 12.51 20.94
C ASN A 575 0.09 12.56 20.29
N THR A 576 -0.95 12.47 21.11
CA THR A 576 -2.35 12.63 20.70
C THR A 576 -2.97 13.86 21.37
N THR A 577 -2.17 14.74 21.95
CA THR A 577 -2.62 16.02 22.49
C THR A 577 -3.02 16.97 21.35
N GLN A 578 -4.06 17.78 21.57
CA GLN A 578 -4.39 18.90 20.68
C GLN A 578 -3.95 20.22 21.30
N ALA A 579 -3.99 21.33 20.55
CA ALA A 579 -3.64 22.66 21.07
C ALA A 579 -4.68 23.21 22.07
N SER A 580 -5.94 22.77 21.97
CA SER A 580 -7.01 23.12 22.90
C SER A 580 -8.11 22.07 22.83
N GLY A 581 -8.30 21.28 23.88
CA GLY A 581 -9.37 20.29 24.07
C GLY A 581 -8.84 18.90 24.46
N ALA A 582 -9.60 17.85 24.15
CA ALA A 582 -9.33 16.50 24.66
C ALA A 582 -8.13 15.85 23.98
N GLY A 583 -7.41 15.00 24.71
CA GLY A 583 -6.39 14.13 24.11
C GLY A 583 -7.04 12.87 23.54
N GLY A 584 -6.46 12.36 22.45
CA GLY A 584 -6.88 11.09 21.84
C GLY A 584 -6.32 9.87 22.57
N ASN A 585 -6.99 8.73 22.45
CA ASN A 585 -6.52 7.46 23.00
C ASN A 585 -5.34 6.89 22.21
N VAL A 586 -4.49 6.10 22.86
CA VAL A 586 -3.41 5.33 22.24
C VAL A 586 -3.62 3.85 22.51
N TYR A 587 -3.75 3.06 21.44
CA TYR A 587 -3.81 1.60 21.49
C TYR A 587 -2.60 1.03 20.76
N ILE A 588 -1.73 0.33 21.48
CA ILE A 588 -0.63 -0.45 20.90
C ILE A 588 -0.79 -1.89 21.36
N ALA A 589 -1.00 -2.79 20.41
CA ALA A 589 -1.13 -4.21 20.69
C ALA A 589 -0.24 -5.05 19.76
N SER A 590 0.52 -5.97 20.34
CA SER A 590 1.41 -6.91 19.65
C SER A 590 1.00 -8.34 19.94
N GLY A 591 1.28 -9.26 19.01
CA GLY A 591 0.90 -10.66 19.15
C GLY A 591 -0.60 -10.92 19.05
N VAL A 592 -1.37 -10.01 18.46
CA VAL A 592 -2.84 -10.15 18.41
C VAL A 592 -3.25 -11.18 17.36
N LEU A 593 -4.24 -12.00 17.68
CA LEU A 593 -4.92 -12.80 16.66
C LEU A 593 -5.92 -11.91 15.94
N PHE A 594 -5.77 -11.75 14.63
CA PHE A 594 -6.79 -11.06 13.86
C PHE A 594 -7.90 -12.02 13.39
N VAL A 595 -9.16 -11.58 13.47
CA VAL A 595 -10.34 -12.41 13.11
C VAL A 595 -10.76 -12.19 11.66
N ASN A 596 -10.52 -11.00 11.11
CA ASN A 596 -10.91 -10.59 9.76
C ASN A 596 -9.85 -9.79 8.97
N PRO A 597 -8.62 -10.31 8.88
CA PRO A 597 -7.78 -10.04 7.72
C PRO A 597 -7.26 -11.39 7.26
N THR A 598 -8.14 -12.16 6.62
CA THR A 598 -7.72 -13.41 5.99
C THR A 598 -6.67 -13.09 4.93
N SER A 599 -5.59 -13.87 4.96
CA SER A 599 -4.58 -13.96 3.92
C SER A 599 -5.25 -14.31 2.59
N GLY A 600 -5.57 -13.31 1.78
CA GLY A 600 -6.20 -13.52 0.49
C GLY A 600 -6.57 -12.22 -0.20
N SER A 601 -6.45 -12.21 -1.52
CA SER A 601 -6.85 -11.16 -2.46
C SER A 601 -8.33 -10.73 -2.38
N GLY A 602 -9.12 -11.23 -1.44
CA GLY A 602 -10.57 -11.06 -1.36
C GLY A 602 -11.06 -10.22 -0.19
N LEU A 603 -10.36 -9.15 0.20
CA LEU A 603 -10.80 -8.29 1.30
C LEU A 603 -11.92 -7.33 0.82
N PRO A 604 -12.97 -7.11 1.63
CA PRO A 604 -14.08 -6.22 1.27
C PRO A 604 -13.59 -4.78 1.08
N ALA A 605 -14.17 -4.12 0.08
CA ALA A 605 -13.86 -2.74 -0.29
C ALA A 605 -14.53 -1.73 0.66
N SER A 606 -13.82 -0.60 0.87
CA SER A 606 -14.35 0.75 1.10
C SER A 606 -14.69 1.20 2.53
N ALA A 607 -14.21 2.42 2.83
CA ALA A 607 -14.68 3.47 3.76
C ALA A 607 -14.97 3.17 5.24
N SER A 608 -14.84 1.92 5.69
CA SER A 608 -14.94 1.56 7.11
C SER A 608 -14.07 0.35 7.42
N THR A 609 -12.76 0.41 7.12
CA THR A 609 -11.84 -0.70 7.44
C THR A 609 -11.79 -0.89 8.94
N THR A 610 -12.74 -1.69 9.41
CA THR A 610 -12.86 -2.09 10.79
C THR A 610 -11.91 -3.25 10.94
N VAL A 611 -10.82 -3.06 11.68
CA VAL A 611 -9.89 -4.14 11.98
C VAL A 611 -10.32 -4.81 13.26
N THR A 612 -10.52 -6.13 13.19
CA THR A 612 -11.04 -6.91 14.32
C THR A 612 -9.99 -7.88 14.84
N VAL A 613 -9.72 -7.80 16.13
CA VAL A 613 -8.83 -8.71 16.87
C VAL A 613 -9.64 -9.61 17.80
N GLY A 614 -9.17 -10.84 17.95
CA GLY A 614 -9.79 -11.90 18.74
C GLY A 614 -9.29 -11.95 20.18
N PRO A 615 -9.82 -12.88 20.98
CA PRO A 615 -9.52 -12.99 22.41
C PRO A 615 -8.16 -13.62 22.73
N SER A 616 -7.53 -14.25 21.74
CA SER A 616 -6.31 -15.07 21.90
C SER A 616 -5.09 -14.42 21.25
N SER A 617 -3.90 -14.93 21.58
CA SER A 617 -2.66 -14.58 20.90
C SER A 617 -2.61 -15.13 19.48
N SER A 618 -1.81 -14.49 18.64
CA SER A 618 -1.36 -15.03 17.36
C SER A 618 -0.50 -16.28 17.56
N SER A 619 -0.22 -17.00 16.48
CA SER A 619 0.70 -18.14 16.50
C SER A 619 2.15 -17.75 16.81
N THR A 620 2.52 -16.48 16.70
CA THR A 620 3.88 -16.00 17.01
C THR A 620 3.97 -15.39 18.41
N GLY A 621 2.86 -14.94 18.98
CA GLY A 621 2.90 -13.91 20.03
C GLY A 621 3.52 -12.62 19.48
N GLY A 622 3.80 -11.66 20.36
CA GLY A 622 4.50 -10.44 19.98
C GLY A 622 4.79 -9.51 21.16
N SER A 623 5.84 -8.73 21.02
CA SER A 623 6.32 -7.76 22.01
C SER A 623 6.16 -6.32 21.51
N ILE A 624 6.10 -5.39 22.44
CA ILE A 624 6.13 -3.95 22.18
C ILE A 624 7.50 -3.44 22.59
N ASP A 625 8.26 -2.88 21.65
CA ASP A 625 9.48 -2.12 21.94
C ASP A 625 9.35 -0.68 21.45
N ILE A 626 9.17 0.23 22.38
CA ILE A 626 9.07 1.67 22.14
C ILE A 626 10.13 2.43 22.94
N SER A 627 11.22 1.77 23.34
CA SER A 627 12.31 2.39 24.09
C SER A 627 13.04 3.51 23.34
N GLY A 628 12.87 3.59 22.01
CA GLY A 628 13.34 4.73 21.20
C GLY A 628 12.45 5.97 21.28
N VAL A 629 11.26 5.88 21.89
CA VAL A 629 10.31 7.00 21.99
C VAL A 629 10.65 7.89 23.19
N THR A 630 10.56 9.21 23.03
CA THR A 630 10.86 10.20 24.08
C THR A 630 9.75 10.33 25.13
N GLY A 631 8.50 10.02 24.77
CA GLY A 631 7.35 10.03 25.66
C GLY A 631 6.04 9.68 24.94
N ILE A 632 5.03 9.30 25.72
CA ILE A 632 3.63 9.19 25.32
C ILE A 632 2.86 10.32 25.99
N SER A 633 2.17 11.15 25.22
CA SER A 633 1.31 12.20 25.74
C SER A 633 -0.07 12.16 25.11
N THR A 634 -1.06 11.92 25.95
CA THR A 634 -2.49 11.92 25.62
C THR A 634 -3.23 12.96 26.47
N GLN A 635 -2.51 13.94 26.99
CA GLN A 635 -3.05 15.00 27.84
C GLN A 635 -4.05 15.89 27.08
N ALA A 636 -5.09 16.32 27.79
CA ALA A 636 -5.89 17.45 27.36
C ALA A 636 -5.13 18.76 27.56
N THR A 637 -5.51 19.80 26.81
CA THR A 637 -4.88 21.12 26.89
C THR A 637 -5.91 22.25 26.75
N GLY A 638 -5.53 23.47 27.13
CA GLY A 638 -6.35 24.67 26.96
C GLY A 638 -7.30 24.98 28.13
N SER A 639 -8.06 26.06 28.00
CA SER A 639 -9.05 26.49 28.99
C SER A 639 -10.37 25.74 28.78
N GLY A 640 -10.79 24.91 29.73
CA GLY A 640 -12.08 24.22 29.68
C GLY A 640 -12.06 22.86 30.36
N ASN A 641 -13.10 22.07 30.10
CA ASN A 641 -13.31 20.75 30.72
C ASN A 641 -13.07 19.65 29.67
N ALA A 642 -11.82 19.26 29.47
CA ALA A 642 -11.45 18.30 28.43
C ALA A 642 -10.71 17.10 29.01
N LYS A 643 -11.06 15.91 28.49
CA LYS A 643 -10.58 14.63 28.99
C LYS A 643 -9.20 14.31 28.41
N GLY A 644 -8.32 13.73 29.23
CA GLY A 644 -7.13 13.04 28.73
C GLY A 644 -7.54 11.74 28.03
N GLY A 645 -6.75 11.31 27.06
CA GLY A 645 -6.95 10.05 26.34
C GLY A 645 -6.28 8.88 27.05
N ASP A 646 -6.86 7.69 26.95
CA ASP A 646 -6.33 6.49 27.57
C ASP A 646 -5.08 5.97 26.83
N VAL A 647 -4.23 5.20 27.51
CA VAL A 647 -3.06 4.52 26.93
C VAL A 647 -3.16 3.02 27.22
N PHE A 648 -3.23 2.20 26.17
CA PHE A 648 -3.28 0.75 26.25
C PHE A 648 -2.06 0.14 25.55
N LEU A 649 -1.22 -0.55 26.32
CA LEU A 649 -0.09 -1.34 25.84
C LEU A 649 -0.38 -2.83 26.13
N MET A 650 -0.61 -3.61 25.09
CA MET A 650 -1.05 -5.01 25.19
C MET A 650 -0.10 -5.93 24.42
N ALA A 651 0.73 -6.69 25.12
CA ALA A 651 1.66 -7.64 24.48
C ALA A 651 1.22 -9.07 24.77
N TYR A 652 0.76 -9.77 23.73
CA TYR A 652 0.32 -11.17 23.83
C TYR A 652 1.52 -12.11 23.71
N ALA A 653 1.64 -13.07 24.63
CA ALA A 653 2.59 -14.18 24.46
C ALA A 653 1.95 -15.38 23.76
N ASN A 654 2.79 -16.19 23.10
CA ASN A 654 2.46 -17.56 22.72
C ASN A 654 3.56 -18.50 23.26
N GLY A 655 3.28 -19.16 24.38
CA GLY A 655 4.31 -19.90 25.12
C GLY A 655 5.39 -18.96 25.65
N SER A 656 6.66 -19.24 25.32
CA SER A 656 7.81 -18.40 25.69
C SER A 656 8.07 -17.25 24.71
N ASN A 657 7.33 -17.16 23.60
CA ASN A 657 7.53 -16.14 22.59
C ASN A 657 6.64 -14.91 22.85
N GLY A 658 7.24 -13.72 22.76
CA GLY A 658 6.51 -12.46 22.85
C GLY A 658 6.04 -12.09 24.27
N GLY A 659 5.08 -11.17 24.33
CA GLY A 659 4.47 -10.74 25.58
C GLY A 659 5.30 -9.76 26.42
N LEU A 660 6.37 -9.21 25.85
CA LEU A 660 7.22 -8.21 26.50
C LEU A 660 6.75 -6.80 26.15
N ILE A 661 6.83 -5.87 27.10
CA ILE A 661 6.64 -4.42 26.88
C ILE A 661 7.91 -3.72 27.32
N ASN A 662 8.63 -3.10 26.39
CA ASN A 662 9.78 -2.25 26.64
C ASN A 662 9.48 -0.80 26.26
N ALA A 663 9.12 0.00 27.26
CA ALA A 663 9.01 1.45 27.21
C ALA A 663 9.93 2.07 28.28
N SER A 664 11.11 1.48 28.49
CA SER A 664 12.10 2.01 29.44
C SER A 664 12.53 3.42 29.05
N GLY A 665 12.49 4.36 30.00
CA GLY A 665 12.78 5.78 29.74
C GLY A 665 11.65 6.57 29.09
N VAL A 666 10.54 5.93 28.69
CA VAL A 666 9.39 6.60 28.06
C VAL A 666 8.45 7.15 29.13
N ASN A 667 8.33 8.48 29.22
CA ASN A 667 7.37 9.10 30.13
C ASN A 667 5.96 9.07 29.54
N ILE A 668 4.97 8.57 30.29
CA ILE A 668 3.56 8.49 29.88
C ILE A 668 2.75 9.54 30.65
N THR A 669 2.01 10.38 29.93
CA THR A 669 1.16 11.43 30.52
C THR A 669 -0.24 11.41 29.91
N SER A 670 -1.26 11.31 30.76
CA SER A 670 -2.67 11.12 30.34
C SER A 670 -3.64 11.99 31.19
N GLY A 671 -3.26 13.25 31.38
CA GLY A 671 -4.00 14.22 32.18
C GLY A 671 -5.23 14.82 31.52
N GLY A 672 -6.28 15.10 32.28
CA GLY A 672 -7.38 15.99 31.87
C GLY A 672 -7.07 17.47 32.15
N VAL A 673 -7.96 18.37 31.76
CA VAL A 673 -7.95 19.79 32.16
C VAL A 673 -9.31 20.23 32.69
N GLY A 674 -9.32 21.20 33.60
CA GLY A 674 -10.54 21.73 34.22
C GLY A 674 -11.34 20.61 34.87
N THR A 675 -12.60 20.41 34.46
CA THR A 675 -13.43 19.28 34.90
C THR A 675 -13.43 18.04 33.96
N GLY A 676 -12.43 17.89 33.10
CA GLY A 676 -12.28 16.66 32.30
C GLY A 676 -11.73 15.51 33.14
N THR A 677 -12.00 14.27 32.75
CA THR A 677 -11.37 13.09 33.38
C THR A 677 -9.92 12.96 32.94
N ASN A 678 -9.04 12.50 33.83
CA ASN A 678 -7.75 11.94 33.42
C ASN A 678 -7.99 10.62 32.66
N GLY A 679 -7.14 10.30 31.68
CA GLY A 679 -7.17 9.01 31.01
C GLY A 679 -6.43 7.93 31.79
N VAL A 680 -6.78 6.69 31.51
CA VAL A 680 -6.27 5.49 32.18
C VAL A 680 -5.05 4.95 31.44
N VAL A 681 -4.08 4.42 32.18
CA VAL A 681 -2.92 3.73 31.61
C VAL A 681 -3.01 2.24 31.95
N TYR A 682 -3.04 1.41 30.92
CA TYR A 682 -2.97 -0.05 30.99
C TYR A 682 -1.71 -0.56 30.31
N ALA A 683 -0.93 -1.37 31.03
CA ALA A 683 0.16 -2.15 30.48
C ALA A 683 -0.01 -3.62 30.87
N VAL A 684 -0.26 -4.49 29.89
CA VAL A 684 -0.47 -5.93 30.10
C VAL A 684 0.50 -6.72 29.23
N GLY A 685 1.43 -7.43 29.87
CA GLY A 685 2.44 -8.24 29.22
C GLY A 685 2.24 -9.72 29.53
N GLY A 686 1.99 -10.52 28.49
CA GLY A 686 1.81 -11.97 28.59
C GLY A 686 3.12 -12.76 28.76
N GLY A 687 4.28 -12.09 28.73
CA GLY A 687 5.59 -12.72 28.82
C GLY A 687 5.79 -13.46 30.15
N VAL A 688 6.64 -14.49 30.11
CA VAL A 688 6.97 -15.34 31.27
C VAL A 688 8.48 -15.37 31.56
N ASP A 689 9.27 -14.50 30.91
CA ASP A 689 10.72 -14.43 31.08
C ASP A 689 11.07 -14.07 32.54
N SER A 690 11.90 -14.90 33.16
CA SER A 690 12.42 -14.70 34.51
C SER A 690 13.73 -13.90 34.54
N ALA A 691 14.44 -13.81 33.42
CA ALA A 691 15.72 -13.11 33.31
C ALA A 691 15.56 -11.60 33.09
N ASN A 692 14.46 -11.18 32.44
CA ASN A 692 14.16 -9.78 32.18
C ASN A 692 12.74 -9.43 32.63
N PRO A 693 12.48 -8.19 33.07
CA PRO A 693 11.11 -7.75 33.32
C PRO A 693 10.26 -7.87 32.05
N ALA A 694 9.12 -8.57 32.18
CA ALA A 694 8.14 -8.67 31.12
C ALA A 694 7.55 -7.29 30.77
N ILE A 695 7.55 -6.37 31.72
CA ILE A 695 7.12 -4.99 31.53
C ILE A 695 8.19 -4.04 32.07
N ARG A 696 8.68 -3.15 31.20
CA ARG A 696 9.63 -2.06 31.51
C ARG A 696 8.99 -0.74 31.09
N LEU A 697 8.75 0.17 32.02
CA LEU A 697 8.10 1.47 31.76
C LEU A 697 8.94 2.62 32.34
N GLY A 698 8.84 3.81 31.75
CA GLY A 698 9.33 5.05 32.36
C GLY A 698 8.39 5.58 33.44
N ASN A 699 8.40 6.89 33.67
CA ASN A 699 7.47 7.52 34.60
C ASN A 699 6.06 7.56 34.02
N ILE A 700 5.04 7.35 34.84
CA ILE A 700 3.63 7.44 34.43
C ILE A 700 2.96 8.49 35.31
N THR A 701 2.27 9.45 34.67
CA THR A 701 1.52 10.49 35.38
C THR A 701 0.14 10.68 34.78
N THR A 702 -0.89 10.55 35.62
CA THR A 702 -2.28 10.85 35.28
C THR A 702 -2.78 11.96 36.22
N SER A 703 -2.86 13.19 35.71
CA SER A 703 -3.13 14.38 36.54
C SER A 703 -3.82 15.50 35.77
N GLY A 704 -4.63 16.33 36.43
CA GLY A 704 -5.12 17.62 35.87
C GLY A 704 -6.62 17.71 35.63
N GLY A 705 -7.35 16.61 35.76
CA GLY A 705 -8.80 16.54 35.58
C GLY A 705 -9.62 16.58 36.87
N ALA A 706 -10.56 17.53 37.01
CA ALA A 706 -11.57 17.54 38.07
C ALA A 706 -12.83 16.78 37.63
N VAL A 707 -13.56 16.03 38.46
CA VAL A 707 -14.96 15.70 38.12
C VAL A 707 -15.83 15.48 39.35
N GLY A 708 -17.03 16.08 39.34
CA GLY A 708 -18.12 15.77 40.27
C GLY A 708 -18.81 14.43 39.95
N GLY A 709 -18.08 13.31 40.08
CA GLY A 709 -18.67 11.97 40.00
C GLY A 709 -17.74 10.84 40.48
N PRO A 710 -18.28 9.65 40.80
CA PRO A 710 -17.58 8.59 41.55
C PRO A 710 -16.56 7.70 40.78
N LEU A 711 -16.34 7.89 39.47
CA LEU A 711 -15.47 7.02 38.64
C LEU A 711 -14.56 7.86 37.71
N ASN A 712 -13.58 8.60 38.25
CA ASN A 712 -13.08 9.77 37.49
C ASN A 712 -11.60 10.14 37.65
N ALA A 713 -10.74 9.23 38.08
CA ALA A 713 -9.30 9.48 38.11
C ALA A 713 -8.58 8.40 37.29
N GLY A 714 -7.69 8.83 36.40
CA GLY A 714 -7.01 8.02 35.40
C GLY A 714 -6.11 7.01 36.08
N SER A 715 -6.56 5.78 36.27
CA SER A 715 -5.80 4.78 37.01
C SER A 715 -4.55 4.35 36.26
N ILE A 716 -3.57 3.83 37.00
CA ILE A 716 -2.40 3.18 36.42
C ILE A 716 -2.52 1.71 36.75
N ASN A 717 -2.60 0.85 35.73
CA ASN A 717 -2.80 -0.58 35.91
C ASN A 717 -1.78 -1.38 35.09
N ILE A 718 -0.94 -2.14 35.79
CA ILE A 718 0.17 -2.90 35.22
C ILE A 718 0.03 -4.37 35.64
N TYR A 719 -0.02 -5.28 34.67
CA TYR A 719 -0.24 -6.72 34.91
C TYR A 719 0.69 -7.57 34.07
N THR A 720 1.44 -8.48 34.71
CA THR A 720 2.12 -9.57 33.99
C THR A 720 1.15 -10.74 33.84
N ALA A 721 0.21 -10.62 32.92
CA ALA A 721 -0.82 -11.62 32.64
C ALA A 721 -1.08 -11.70 31.14
N GLN A 722 -1.65 -12.81 30.66
CA GLN A 722 -2.03 -12.91 29.26
C GLN A 722 -3.15 -11.92 28.94
N PRO A 723 -2.98 -11.01 27.96
CA PRO A 723 -4.08 -10.16 27.49
C PRO A 723 -5.22 -11.01 26.92
N THR A 724 -6.45 -10.54 27.05
CA THR A 724 -7.65 -11.19 26.50
C THR A 724 -8.70 -10.14 26.16
N VAL A 725 -9.85 -10.56 25.64
CA VAL A 725 -10.98 -9.68 25.31
C VAL A 725 -12.14 -9.97 26.25
N GLY A 726 -12.63 -8.94 26.92
CA GLY A 726 -13.74 -9.02 27.87
C GLY A 726 -14.98 -8.25 27.39
N GLY A 727 -16.11 -8.55 28.03
CA GLY A 727 -17.42 -7.95 27.73
C GLY A 727 -18.38 -8.92 27.05
N ALA A 728 -19.52 -8.40 26.56
CA ALA A 728 -20.51 -9.21 25.85
C ALA A 728 -20.03 -9.69 24.47
N ALA A 729 -19.04 -9.01 23.89
CA ALA A 729 -18.41 -9.37 22.62
C ALA A 729 -17.02 -9.97 22.86
N THR A 730 -16.69 -11.00 22.09
CA THR A 730 -15.42 -11.76 22.17
C THR A 730 -14.31 -11.19 21.29
N THR A 731 -14.56 -10.08 20.60
CA THR A 731 -13.62 -9.43 19.68
C THR A 731 -13.59 -7.93 19.91
N ILE A 732 -12.45 -7.29 19.61
CA ILE A 732 -12.31 -5.83 19.63
C ILE A 732 -12.20 -5.36 18.19
N SER A 733 -13.07 -4.44 17.80
CA SER A 733 -13.03 -3.81 16.49
C SER A 733 -12.55 -2.37 16.61
N PHE A 734 -11.59 -2.01 15.77
CA PHE A 734 -11.08 -0.65 15.67
C PHE A 734 -11.53 -0.01 14.37
N ARG A 735 -11.97 1.23 14.46
CA ARG A 735 -12.28 2.10 13.32
C ARG A 735 -11.78 3.49 13.68
N ASP A 736 -11.05 4.11 12.76
CA ASP A 736 -10.55 5.47 12.91
C ASP A 736 -9.80 5.65 14.24
N GLY A 737 -8.73 4.85 14.45
CA GLY A 737 -7.92 4.85 15.68
C GLY A 737 -8.64 4.38 16.96
N SER A 738 -9.98 4.30 16.96
CA SER A 738 -10.82 4.14 18.14
C SER A 738 -11.50 2.78 18.19
N VAL A 739 -11.85 2.33 19.39
CA VAL A 739 -12.63 1.11 19.59
C VAL A 739 -14.10 1.36 19.22
N VAL A 740 -14.66 0.53 18.36
CA VAL A 740 -16.08 0.59 17.97
C VAL A 740 -16.94 0.24 19.19
N GLY A 741 -17.90 1.10 19.55
CA GLY A 741 -18.60 1.04 20.84
C GLY A 741 -19.39 -0.25 21.17
N THR A 742 -19.69 -1.09 20.18
CA THR A 742 -20.32 -2.41 20.36
C THR A 742 -19.32 -3.56 20.57
N SER A 743 -18.02 -3.27 20.50
CA SER A 743 -16.95 -4.25 20.62
C SER A 743 -16.72 -4.70 22.07
N GLY A 744 -15.96 -5.79 22.21
CA GLY A 744 -15.31 -6.12 23.47
C GLY A 744 -14.29 -5.06 23.86
N ARG A 745 -13.68 -5.24 25.02
CA ARG A 745 -12.62 -4.36 25.54
C ARG A 745 -11.39 -5.19 25.86
N PHE A 746 -10.22 -4.58 25.77
CA PHE A 746 -9.02 -5.22 26.28
C PHE A 746 -9.19 -5.48 27.77
N THR A 747 -8.87 -6.71 28.16
CA THR A 747 -8.78 -7.15 29.55
C THR A 747 -7.60 -8.12 29.65
N PHE A 748 -7.47 -8.81 30.78
CA PHE A 748 -6.42 -9.78 31.02
C PHE A 748 -7.00 -11.01 31.71
N SER A 749 -6.32 -12.15 31.55
CA SER A 749 -6.60 -13.33 32.36
C SER A 749 -6.35 -13.00 33.83
N PRO A 750 -7.23 -13.38 34.77
CA PRO A 750 -7.02 -13.12 36.20
C PRO A 750 -5.77 -13.82 36.74
N THR A 751 -5.21 -14.80 36.03
CA THR A 751 -3.99 -15.51 36.40
C THR A 751 -2.75 -14.69 36.06
N ILE A 752 -2.00 -14.30 37.09
CA ILE A 752 -0.69 -13.66 36.95
C ILE A 752 0.37 -14.70 36.56
N ASN A 753 1.25 -14.34 35.62
CA ASN A 753 2.36 -15.16 35.15
C ASN A 753 3.46 -15.28 36.22
N ALA A 754 3.57 -16.45 36.86
CA ALA A 754 4.37 -16.72 38.06
C ALA A 754 5.87 -16.36 38.01
N ASN A 755 6.45 -16.10 36.84
CA ASN A 755 7.88 -15.77 36.70
C ASN A 755 8.14 -14.38 36.15
N ALA A 756 7.09 -13.63 35.80
CA ALA A 756 7.23 -12.36 35.12
C ALA A 756 7.36 -11.21 36.12
N SER A 757 8.34 -10.32 35.90
CA SER A 757 8.57 -9.14 36.73
C SER A 757 8.18 -7.82 36.04
N VAL A 758 7.98 -6.78 36.85
CA VAL A 758 7.70 -5.41 36.40
C VAL A 758 8.84 -4.49 36.84
N SER A 759 9.28 -3.62 35.93
CA SER A 759 10.14 -2.48 36.20
C SER A 759 9.47 -1.20 35.70
N ALA A 760 9.22 -0.23 36.57
CA ALA A 760 8.63 1.05 36.18
C ALA A 760 9.35 2.23 36.85
N GLY A 761 9.21 3.43 36.27
CA GLY A 761 9.63 4.67 36.90
C GLY A 761 8.71 5.09 38.05
N ASN A 762 8.62 6.40 38.28
CA ASN A 762 7.66 6.96 39.23
C ASN A 762 6.23 6.76 38.71
N LEU A 763 5.31 6.37 39.59
CA LEU A 763 3.90 6.18 39.27
C LEU A 763 3.09 7.23 40.03
N ASN A 764 2.47 8.15 39.29
CA ASN A 764 1.83 9.31 39.86
C ASN A 764 0.38 9.44 39.38
N THR A 765 -0.55 9.55 40.32
CA THR A 765 -1.95 9.87 40.02
C THR A 765 -2.36 11.05 40.89
N HIS A 766 -2.83 12.14 40.31
CA HIS A 766 -3.21 13.32 41.10
C HIS A 766 -4.63 13.76 40.74
N GLY A 767 -5.39 14.04 41.79
CA GLY A 767 -6.57 14.87 41.71
C GLY A 767 -6.19 16.29 41.30
N ASN A 768 -7.12 16.97 40.63
CA ASN A 768 -6.97 18.35 40.25
C ASN A 768 -7.30 19.28 41.42
N ASP A 769 -6.45 20.27 41.65
CA ASP A 769 -6.70 21.34 42.60
C ASP A 769 -7.74 22.29 42.02
N ALA A 770 -8.81 22.55 42.78
CA ALA A 770 -9.82 23.52 42.39
C ALA A 770 -9.29 24.96 42.44
N GLY A 771 -8.23 25.23 43.21
CA GLY A 771 -7.61 26.56 43.31
C GLY A 771 -8.62 27.63 43.71
N SER A 772 -8.78 28.68 42.89
CA SER A 772 -9.78 29.73 43.10
C SER A 772 -11.18 29.39 42.57
N ALA A 773 -11.36 28.24 41.92
CA ALA A 773 -12.67 27.80 41.47
C ALA A 773 -13.51 27.40 42.67
N GLN A 774 -14.79 27.78 42.69
CA GLN A 774 -15.73 27.41 43.75
C GLN A 774 -16.19 25.95 43.59
N ALA A 775 -15.27 24.99 43.78
CA ALA A 775 -15.50 23.57 43.58
C ALA A 775 -14.69 22.70 44.55
N ALA A 776 -15.14 21.46 44.78
CA ALA A 776 -14.36 20.48 45.53
C ALA A 776 -13.11 20.05 44.75
N GLY A 777 -12.04 19.76 45.48
CA GLY A 777 -10.85 19.11 44.95
C GLY A 777 -11.17 17.66 44.57
N THR A 778 -10.42 17.11 43.61
CA THR A 778 -10.83 15.82 43.01
C THR A 778 -10.01 14.66 43.48
N ASN A 779 -10.56 13.46 43.39
CA ASN A 779 -9.89 12.30 43.93
C ASN A 779 -8.68 11.90 43.06
N GLY A 780 -7.63 11.38 43.70
CA GLY A 780 -6.58 10.63 43.05
C GLY A 780 -7.10 9.29 42.51
N ALA A 781 -6.33 8.67 41.61
CA ALA A 781 -6.68 7.40 40.99
C ALA A 781 -5.98 6.23 41.66
N PRO A 782 -6.53 5.01 41.57
CA PRO A 782 -5.81 3.84 42.03
C PRO A 782 -4.57 3.56 41.16
N ILE A 783 -3.53 3.06 41.82
CA ILE A 783 -2.32 2.53 41.19
C ILE A 783 -2.26 1.05 41.53
N ASN A 784 -2.23 0.22 40.48
CA ASN A 784 -2.37 -1.23 40.55
C ASN A 784 -1.20 -1.88 39.82
N VAL A 785 -0.34 -2.61 40.53
CA VAL A 785 0.79 -3.34 39.93
C VAL A 785 0.79 -4.79 40.40
N PHE A 786 0.65 -5.71 39.45
CA PHE A 786 0.61 -7.15 39.70
C PHE A 786 1.68 -7.85 38.87
N ALA A 787 2.65 -8.47 39.55
CA ALA A 787 3.73 -9.23 38.96
C ALA A 787 3.81 -10.62 39.59
N GLY A 788 4.06 -11.66 38.80
CA GLY A 788 4.21 -13.01 39.35
C GLY A 788 5.59 -13.27 39.94
N SER A 789 6.59 -12.44 39.61
CA SER A 789 7.89 -12.40 40.25
C SER A 789 8.08 -11.03 40.92
N ALA A 790 9.13 -10.28 40.60
CA ALA A 790 9.48 -9.05 41.29
C ALA A 790 8.72 -7.81 40.77
N ILE A 791 8.50 -6.83 41.65
CA ILE A 791 8.10 -5.47 41.29
C ILE A 791 9.26 -4.54 41.63
N THR A 792 9.75 -3.78 40.65
CA THR A 792 10.66 -2.64 40.86
C THR A 792 10.01 -1.37 40.35
N THR A 793 9.84 -0.37 41.20
CA THR A 793 9.25 0.92 40.83
C THR A 793 10.07 2.09 41.38
N GLY A 794 9.90 3.27 40.80
CA GLY A 794 10.29 4.52 41.45
C GLY A 794 9.41 4.82 42.67
N SER A 795 9.20 6.10 42.96
CA SER A 795 8.21 6.51 43.96
C SER A 795 6.78 6.37 43.42
N ILE A 796 5.86 5.97 44.28
CA ILE A 796 4.44 5.86 43.99
C ILE A 796 3.71 6.96 44.74
N ASN A 797 3.04 7.85 44.01
CA ASN A 797 2.34 8.99 44.58
C ASN A 797 0.90 9.02 44.09
N THR A 798 -0.03 9.01 45.02
CA THR A 798 -1.43 9.24 44.74
C THR A 798 -1.97 10.31 45.68
N SER A 799 -2.58 11.34 45.12
CA SER A 799 -3.12 12.43 45.92
C SER A 799 -4.48 12.88 45.45
N GLY A 800 -5.28 13.35 46.39
CA GLY A 800 -6.42 14.18 46.06
C GLY A 800 -6.01 15.64 45.79
N GLY A 801 -6.83 16.36 45.03
CA GLY A 801 -6.64 17.78 44.76
C GLY A 801 -7.19 18.66 45.87
N GLY A 802 -6.66 19.88 45.99
CA GLY A 802 -7.13 20.90 46.94
C GLY A 802 -8.56 21.36 46.66
N GLY A 803 -9.32 21.61 47.73
CA GLY A 803 -10.64 22.22 47.70
C GLY A 803 -10.56 23.71 47.38
N GLY A 804 -11.53 24.18 46.61
CA GLY A 804 -11.58 25.55 46.13
C GLY A 804 -12.02 26.57 47.18
N VAL A 805 -11.67 27.83 46.95
CA VAL A 805 -12.10 28.94 47.81
C VAL A 805 -13.56 29.30 47.55
N SER A 806 -14.39 29.35 48.60
CA SER A 806 -15.79 29.82 48.51
C SER A 806 -15.90 31.31 48.80
N VAL A 807 -16.64 32.06 47.96
CA VAL A 807 -16.95 33.49 48.19
C VAL A 807 -18.37 33.72 48.74
N SER A 808 -19.12 32.64 48.96
CA SER A 808 -20.45 32.69 49.55
C SER A 808 -20.75 31.39 50.29
N GLY A 809 -20.23 31.26 51.52
CA GLY A 809 -20.55 30.14 52.41
C GLY A 809 -19.31 29.39 52.91
N ASN A 810 -19.45 28.07 53.08
CA ASN A 810 -18.36 27.19 53.52
C ASN A 810 -17.38 26.89 52.38
N GLY A 811 -16.13 26.64 52.73
CA GLY A 811 -15.08 26.21 51.79
C GLY A 811 -15.37 24.82 51.23
N PHE A 812 -14.80 24.52 50.07
CA PHE A 812 -15.04 23.26 49.39
C PHE A 812 -14.11 22.16 49.89
N ASN A 813 -14.59 20.91 49.91
CA ASN A 813 -13.78 19.80 50.41
C ASN A 813 -12.60 19.49 49.48
N GLY A 814 -11.50 19.01 50.07
CA GLY A 814 -10.40 18.41 49.33
C GLY A 814 -10.77 17.02 48.81
N GLY A 815 -10.09 16.58 47.75
CA GLY A 815 -10.28 15.25 47.17
C GLY A 815 -9.55 14.17 47.96
N ASN A 816 -10.03 12.92 47.89
CA ASN A 816 -9.36 11.78 48.50
C ASN A 816 -8.18 11.28 47.64
N ALA A 817 -7.19 10.64 48.24
CA ALA A 817 -6.18 9.89 47.49
C ALA A 817 -6.78 8.65 46.81
N GLY A 818 -6.07 8.08 45.83
CA GLY A 818 -6.39 6.77 45.28
C GLY A 818 -5.69 5.64 46.02
N ALA A 819 -6.23 4.43 45.93
CA ALA A 819 -5.63 3.25 46.56
C ALA A 819 -4.33 2.84 45.83
N VAL A 820 -3.36 2.31 46.57
CA VAL A 820 -2.17 1.68 45.99
C VAL A 820 -2.22 0.18 46.27
N THR A 821 -2.18 -0.64 45.22
CA THR A 821 -2.14 -2.10 45.33
C THR A 821 -0.92 -2.63 44.60
N LEU A 822 -0.02 -3.29 45.34
CA LEU A 822 1.17 -3.95 44.81
C LEU A 822 1.14 -5.42 45.19
N GLN A 823 1.20 -6.30 44.19
CA GLN A 823 1.28 -7.74 44.39
C GLN A 823 2.45 -8.31 43.59
N ALA A 824 3.50 -8.75 44.29
CA ALA A 824 4.65 -9.42 43.73
C ALA A 824 4.66 -10.89 44.15
N GLY A 825 5.10 -11.80 43.30
CA GLY A 825 5.33 -13.18 43.72
C GLY A 825 6.67 -13.40 44.42
N SER A 826 7.61 -12.46 44.25
CA SER A 826 8.91 -12.44 44.92
C SER A 826 9.17 -11.07 45.58
N ASN A 827 10.26 -10.39 45.22
CA ASN A 827 10.71 -9.17 45.89
C ASN A 827 9.95 -7.94 45.41
N LEU A 828 9.73 -6.99 46.31
CA LEU A 828 9.17 -5.69 46.00
C LEU A 828 10.15 -4.58 46.37
N ASN A 829 10.63 -3.86 45.35
CA ASN A 829 11.50 -2.70 45.51
C ASN A 829 10.79 -1.45 44.98
N THR A 830 10.55 -0.48 45.83
CA THR A 830 9.88 0.78 45.49
C THR A 830 10.56 1.93 46.22
N GLY A 831 10.41 3.15 45.70
CA GLY A 831 10.82 4.36 46.40
C GLY A 831 9.89 4.66 47.58
N SER A 832 9.40 5.89 47.68
CA SER A 832 8.35 6.20 48.66
C SER A 832 6.97 5.84 48.11
N ILE A 833 6.10 5.26 48.94
CA ILE A 833 4.65 5.18 48.67
C ILE A 833 3.96 6.30 49.45
N ARG A 834 3.30 7.22 48.74
CA ARG A 834 2.53 8.33 49.34
C ARG A 834 1.09 8.29 48.86
N SER A 835 0.16 8.20 49.80
CA SER A 835 -1.29 8.29 49.55
C SER A 835 -1.87 9.33 50.51
N TYR A 836 -2.19 10.53 50.01
CA TYR A 836 -2.65 11.66 50.84
C TYR A 836 -3.80 12.43 50.21
N GLY A 837 -4.80 12.81 51.01
CA GLY A 837 -5.90 13.64 50.53
C GLY A 837 -5.46 15.09 50.29
N GLY A 838 -6.25 15.81 49.50
CA GLY A 838 -6.03 17.23 49.24
C GLY A 838 -6.47 18.11 50.41
N GLY A 839 -5.94 19.32 50.51
CA GLY A 839 -6.38 20.30 51.51
C GLY A 839 -7.83 20.75 51.30
N GLY A 840 -8.52 21.15 52.37
CA GLY A 840 -9.83 21.79 52.27
C GLY A 840 -9.69 23.25 51.83
N GLY A 841 -10.71 23.77 51.13
CA GLY A 841 -10.73 25.13 50.61
C GLY A 841 -11.07 26.19 51.65
N GLY A 842 -10.61 27.42 51.41
CA GLY A 842 -10.94 28.58 52.26
C GLY A 842 -12.38 29.06 52.10
N ALA A 843 -12.86 29.87 53.05
CA ALA A 843 -14.22 30.42 53.05
C ALA A 843 -14.21 31.94 53.31
N PHE A 844 -14.82 32.71 52.41
CA PHE A 844 -15.13 34.13 52.57
C PHE A 844 -16.66 34.27 52.55
N GLY A 845 -17.32 34.01 53.68
CA GLY A 845 -18.79 34.09 53.74
C GLY A 845 -19.33 35.51 53.60
N SER A 846 -20.63 35.66 53.33
CA SER A 846 -21.32 36.94 53.48
C SER A 846 -21.23 37.37 54.96
N SER A 847 -20.56 38.50 55.22
CA SER A 847 -20.15 38.96 56.56
C SER A 847 -18.89 38.32 57.16
N ASN A 848 -17.98 37.76 56.34
CA ASN A 848 -16.70 37.15 56.76
C ASN A 848 -16.83 35.94 57.71
N LYS A 849 -17.97 35.23 57.67
CA LYS A 849 -18.19 34.01 58.47
C LYS A 849 -18.42 32.82 57.55
N GLY A 850 -17.48 31.88 57.51
CA GLY A 850 -17.63 30.60 56.82
C GLY A 850 -16.67 29.57 57.40
N ASN A 851 -17.07 28.30 57.42
CA ASN A 851 -16.18 27.20 57.82
C ASN A 851 -15.29 26.83 56.63
N GLY A 852 -14.02 26.54 56.87
CA GLY A 852 -13.16 25.93 55.85
C GLY A 852 -13.74 24.60 55.37
N GLY A 853 -13.39 24.21 54.15
CA GLY A 853 -13.70 22.89 53.62
C GLY A 853 -12.98 21.80 54.39
N VAL A 854 -13.54 20.58 54.38
CA VAL A 854 -12.90 19.41 54.99
C VAL A 854 -11.77 18.94 54.07
N GLY A 855 -10.60 18.62 54.64
CA GLY A 855 -9.52 17.96 53.88
C GLY A 855 -9.96 16.59 53.36
N GLY A 856 -9.34 16.14 52.28
CA GLY A 856 -9.57 14.81 51.75
C GLY A 856 -8.88 13.73 52.58
N ASN A 857 -9.36 12.50 52.46
CA ASN A 857 -8.77 11.33 53.11
C ASN A 857 -7.58 10.78 52.30
N GLY A 858 -6.60 10.21 53.00
CA GLY A 858 -5.69 9.23 52.38
C GLY A 858 -6.46 7.96 51.98
N ALA A 859 -5.80 7.07 51.24
CA ALA A 859 -6.41 5.80 50.83
C ALA A 859 -5.57 4.59 51.26
N ALA A 860 -6.14 3.40 51.08
CA ALA A 860 -5.49 2.15 51.43
C ALA A 860 -4.21 1.94 50.59
N VAL A 861 -3.16 1.47 51.26
CA VAL A 861 -1.96 0.94 50.64
C VAL A 861 -1.90 -0.55 50.98
N ALA A 862 -2.05 -1.40 49.97
CA ALA A 862 -1.99 -2.85 50.08
C ALA A 862 -0.75 -3.36 49.35
N ILE A 863 0.10 -4.06 50.09
CA ILE A 863 1.35 -4.64 49.59
C ILE A 863 1.35 -6.12 49.94
N THR A 864 1.49 -6.97 48.92
CA THR A 864 1.52 -8.42 49.08
C THR A 864 2.73 -8.99 48.35
N THR A 865 3.56 -9.74 49.06
CA THR A 865 4.61 -10.60 48.49
C THR A 865 4.30 -12.05 48.90
N THR A 866 4.41 -13.02 47.98
CA THR A 866 4.18 -14.44 48.35
C THR A 866 5.45 -15.20 48.71
N ASN A 867 6.61 -14.88 48.10
CA ASN A 867 7.88 -15.59 48.35
C ASN A 867 9.12 -14.68 48.42
N GLY A 868 8.96 -13.38 48.69
CA GLY A 868 10.09 -12.43 48.73
C GLY A 868 9.95 -11.35 49.80
N SER A 869 10.99 -10.51 49.89
CA SER A 869 11.11 -9.40 50.86
C SER A 869 10.45 -8.11 50.38
#